data_AF-A0ABD3FQV5-F1
#
_entry.id   AF-A0ABD3FQV5-F1
#
_cell.length_a   1.000
_cell.length_b   1.000
_cell.length_c   1.000
_cell.angle_alpha   90.00
_cell.angle_beta   90.00
_cell.angle_gamma   90.00
#
_symmetry.space_group_name_H-M   'P 1'
#
loop_
_entity.id
_entity.type
_entity.pdbx_description
1 polymer ?
#
loop_
_entity_poly.entity_id
_entity_poly.type
_entity_poly.pdbx_seq_one_letter_code
_entity_poly.pdbx_strand_id
1 'polypeptide(L)'
;MPGRELRPKRELLSLLRELNECVGVSARHVYTQQMTVSELLRGPQCDIRRQLPELCAFIDSLLPSTNSASSTSPPSSLVRRAFRHPDAQWLSRSARESGISALVCQQLVRLARRGKQAKDSTYWSATELTIHVLLDALLLSCAQRLGQAPDACKWRPTQPKPRFHAMTCFPVWSALLPFAALMGLRFSDTFLQALKEYRVSGKKKHQLNCDFAHVTGVWRLVGELNRGNTEKESEVTDVMAELLTLTSDKLLGGFVTEQDDKSIGFHLHDQLLDKFFTGLQEFSFTSWRANAVLKPALLDALKNSLKAPEDLTKELVVPQRVAVFTAAGSMLVKDLAPEVVAMVIERVKATEFLRKNPLLNFLVGFCAHVDLVPLNSVMALLELLLEAYKTPQPDGSEVERRELVFYVVYVALHRCESVDRLRQDVGSEAAEMKEILSRLQMRLCSDIAFEDLYVAAPVHWTAKLWQHWVFLSDEQVQCFVSEAEENDNDIETEFKERIEGWHALQARVAFKPASFSSFTQMKALLKPHLISRKPLKDEQESVKPARKRRCTGKELVDPAQLERSFDVLLLPDVMEHVCSFMSAKRLCRMALVCRTFADISHRASLWKPLYMRVGIPVGKKHSALPPAPVTCQHGDGYEHNWRQMYQERSKVLRRLRRTQLRTAKAIEVSEVESFNATEASSSSRPPLFVPLICSYCGCDQVLKSASEVEAHQKLHKRFTCTEMSCRASFLGLYKFNAHMKEHPAANSRLVCGFNGCEKTYTSTKWLANHRQKEGHLP
;
A
#
# COMPACT_ATOMS: atom_id res chain seq x y z
N MET A 1 28.75 17.50 -46.66
CA MET A 1 27.27 17.65 -46.63
C MET A 1 26.75 18.02 -45.22
N PRO A 2 27.10 19.19 -44.63
CA PRO A 2 26.60 19.62 -43.31
C PRO A 2 25.20 20.31 -43.32
N GLY A 3 24.62 20.56 -44.50
CA GLY A 3 23.36 21.33 -44.62
C GLY A 3 22.07 20.56 -44.31
N ARG A 4 22.06 19.22 -44.42
CA ARG A 4 20.83 18.41 -44.24
C ARG A 4 20.39 18.23 -42.79
N GLU A 5 21.31 18.23 -41.82
CA GLU A 5 20.95 18.11 -40.39
C GLU A 5 20.51 19.43 -39.75
N LEU A 6 20.87 20.57 -40.32
CA LEU A 6 20.53 21.90 -39.77
C LEU A 6 19.06 22.28 -40.00
N ARG A 7 18.44 21.82 -41.10
CA ARG A 7 17.06 22.18 -41.46
C ARG A 7 16.01 21.67 -40.44
N PRO A 8 16.02 20.38 -40.03
CA PRO A 8 15.07 19.88 -39.01
C PRO A 8 15.16 20.61 -37.67
N LYS A 9 16.37 21.08 -37.30
CA LYS A 9 16.57 21.84 -36.07
C LYS A 9 15.94 23.23 -36.13
N ARG A 10 16.03 23.92 -37.28
CA ARG A 10 15.39 25.24 -37.47
C ARG A 10 13.86 25.13 -37.46
N GLU A 11 13.31 24.16 -38.17
CA GLU A 11 11.86 23.92 -38.22
C GLU A 11 11.31 23.58 -36.82
N LEU A 12 12.03 22.75 -36.06
CA LEU A 12 11.67 22.43 -34.66
C LEU A 12 11.66 23.67 -33.77
N LEU A 13 12.68 24.53 -33.86
CA LEU A 13 12.78 25.75 -33.05
C LEU A 13 11.73 26.79 -33.44
N SER A 14 11.34 26.87 -34.72
CA SER A 14 10.22 27.71 -35.16
C SER A 14 8.90 27.25 -34.55
N LEU A 15 8.58 25.97 -34.71
CA LEU A 15 7.35 25.39 -34.18
C LEU A 15 7.27 25.48 -32.64
N LEU A 16 8.41 25.29 -31.96
CA LEU A 16 8.50 25.46 -30.51
C LEU A 16 8.24 26.92 -30.09
N ARG A 17 8.76 27.89 -30.83
CA ARG A 17 8.51 29.31 -30.57
C ARG A 17 7.04 29.63 -30.73
N GLU A 18 6.43 29.20 -31.82
CA GLU A 18 4.99 29.38 -32.09
C GLU A 18 4.13 28.75 -31.00
N LEU A 19 4.46 27.52 -30.56
CA LEU A 19 3.79 26.85 -29.45
C LEU A 19 3.87 27.68 -28.16
N ASN A 20 5.06 28.18 -27.82
CA ASN A 20 5.28 28.95 -26.60
C ASN A 20 4.59 30.32 -26.63
N GLU A 21 4.64 31.02 -27.77
CA GLU A 21 3.95 32.29 -27.98
C GLU A 21 2.43 32.10 -27.87
N CYS A 22 1.88 31.09 -28.54
CA CYS A 22 0.47 30.75 -28.49
C CYS A 22 -0.01 30.45 -27.05
N VAL A 23 0.74 29.61 -26.32
CA VAL A 23 0.45 29.29 -24.91
C VAL A 23 0.53 30.54 -24.04
N GLY A 24 1.55 31.38 -24.23
CA GLY A 24 1.77 32.59 -23.44
C GLY A 24 0.68 33.65 -23.66
N VAL A 25 0.28 33.88 -24.92
CA VAL A 25 -0.81 34.79 -25.28
C VAL A 25 -2.13 34.28 -24.71
N SER A 26 -2.44 33.01 -24.91
CA SER A 26 -3.69 32.39 -24.41
C SER A 26 -3.76 32.45 -22.88
N ALA A 27 -2.65 32.16 -22.18
CA ALA A 27 -2.61 32.19 -20.71
C ALA A 27 -2.84 33.60 -20.16
N ARG A 28 -2.23 34.61 -20.79
CA ARG A 28 -2.51 36.01 -20.44
C ARG A 28 -3.97 36.36 -20.69
N HIS A 29 -4.55 35.94 -21.81
CA HIS A 29 -5.94 36.24 -22.15
C HIS A 29 -6.92 35.66 -21.12
N VAL A 30 -6.78 34.37 -20.80
CA VAL A 30 -7.60 33.69 -19.78
C VAL A 30 -7.48 34.38 -18.41
N TYR A 31 -6.26 34.77 -18.03
CA TYR A 31 -6.02 35.47 -16.76
C TYR A 31 -6.64 36.87 -16.75
N THR A 32 -6.42 37.68 -17.79
CA THR A 32 -6.90 39.07 -17.86
C THR A 32 -8.41 39.16 -17.94
N GLN A 33 -9.07 38.21 -18.60
CA GLN A 33 -10.52 38.17 -18.73
C GLN A 33 -11.21 37.39 -17.60
N GLN A 34 -10.45 36.89 -16.61
CA GLN A 34 -10.95 36.09 -15.49
C GLN A 34 -11.84 34.92 -15.95
N MET A 35 -11.50 34.30 -17.08
CA MET A 35 -12.32 33.27 -17.67
C MET A 35 -12.23 31.99 -16.83
N THR A 36 -13.37 31.35 -16.58
CA THR A 36 -13.33 30.05 -15.93
C THR A 36 -13.05 28.95 -16.96
N VAL A 37 -11.89 28.31 -16.82
CA VAL A 37 -11.48 27.24 -17.76
C VAL A 37 -12.45 26.07 -17.74
N SER A 38 -13.10 25.81 -16.61
CA SER A 38 -14.12 24.77 -16.51
C SER A 38 -15.35 25.06 -17.37
N GLU A 39 -15.79 26.31 -17.50
CA GLU A 39 -16.85 26.70 -18.44
C GLU A 39 -16.38 26.53 -19.88
N LEU A 40 -15.18 27.00 -20.19
CA LEU A 40 -14.59 26.85 -21.54
C LEU A 40 -14.49 25.40 -21.99
N LEU A 41 -14.03 24.50 -21.11
CA LEU A 41 -13.90 23.07 -21.40
C LEU A 41 -15.25 22.41 -21.66
N ARG A 42 -16.33 22.90 -21.03
CA ARG A 42 -17.71 22.42 -21.22
C ARG A 42 -18.40 23.07 -22.42
N GLY A 43 -17.96 24.26 -22.82
CA GLY A 43 -18.56 25.04 -23.89
C GLY A 43 -18.35 24.46 -25.30
N PRO A 44 -19.19 24.88 -26.27
CA PRO A 44 -19.02 24.53 -27.66
C PRO A 44 -17.71 25.08 -28.24
N GLN A 45 -17.24 24.47 -29.32
CA GLN A 45 -15.93 24.83 -29.91
C GLN A 45 -15.90 26.25 -30.48
N CYS A 46 -17.04 26.79 -30.93
CA CYS A 46 -17.15 28.16 -31.41
C CYS A 46 -16.74 29.18 -30.35
N ASP A 47 -17.05 28.91 -29.07
CA ASP A 47 -16.77 29.84 -27.97
C ASP A 47 -15.27 29.89 -27.69
N ILE A 48 -14.61 28.73 -27.67
CA ILE A 48 -13.15 28.69 -27.52
C ILE A 48 -12.47 29.32 -28.75
N ARG A 49 -12.98 29.12 -29.96
CA ARG A 49 -12.41 29.76 -31.15
C ARG A 49 -12.62 31.28 -31.16
N ARG A 50 -13.73 31.77 -30.61
CA ARG A 50 -14.01 33.20 -30.46
C ARG A 50 -13.12 33.85 -29.40
N GLN A 51 -12.92 33.16 -28.28
CA GLN A 51 -12.20 33.70 -27.13
C GLN A 51 -10.69 33.44 -27.19
N LEU A 52 -10.25 32.36 -27.85
CA LEU A 52 -8.85 31.98 -28.01
C LEU A 52 -8.57 31.55 -29.47
N PRO A 53 -8.70 32.48 -30.44
CA PRO A 53 -8.52 32.18 -31.85
C PRO A 53 -7.09 31.72 -32.18
N GLU A 54 -6.07 32.27 -31.52
CA GLU A 54 -4.66 31.93 -31.72
C GLU A 54 -4.37 30.48 -31.33
N LEU A 55 -5.00 30.01 -30.24
CA LEU A 55 -4.90 28.62 -29.80
C LEU A 55 -5.52 27.66 -30.81
N CYS A 56 -6.72 27.98 -31.28
CA CYS A 56 -7.39 27.13 -32.27
C CYS A 56 -6.63 27.12 -33.60
N ALA A 57 -6.17 28.27 -34.07
CA ALA A 57 -5.41 28.39 -35.32
C ALA A 57 -4.08 27.63 -35.25
N PHE A 58 -3.35 27.74 -34.14
CA PHE A 58 -2.11 26.98 -33.95
C PHE A 58 -2.37 25.47 -33.93
N ILE A 59 -3.40 25.02 -33.21
CA ILE A 59 -3.71 23.58 -33.14
C ILE A 59 -4.17 23.06 -34.50
N ASP A 60 -5.04 23.80 -35.20
CA ASP A 60 -5.49 23.45 -36.56
C ASP A 60 -4.32 23.38 -37.57
N SER A 61 -3.24 24.15 -37.38
CA SER A 61 -2.06 24.12 -38.27
C SER A 61 -1.15 22.91 -38.08
N LEU A 62 -1.32 22.14 -36.99
CA LEU A 62 -0.51 20.94 -36.70
C LEU A 62 -0.82 19.76 -37.63
N LEU A 63 -1.91 19.80 -38.39
CA LEU A 63 -2.35 18.72 -39.26
C LEU A 63 -2.56 19.22 -40.70
N PRO A 64 -2.36 18.35 -41.71
CA PRO A 64 -2.63 18.70 -43.09
C PRO A 64 -4.11 19.06 -43.30
N SER A 65 -4.35 20.28 -43.80
CA SER A 65 -5.68 20.71 -44.23
C SER A 65 -6.09 19.91 -45.46
N THR A 66 -7.28 19.30 -45.42
CA THR A 66 -7.82 18.53 -46.55
C THR A 66 -8.09 19.39 -47.79
N ASN A 67 -8.14 20.73 -47.63
CA ASN A 67 -8.69 21.63 -48.66
C ASN A 67 -7.66 22.61 -49.25
N SER A 68 -6.41 22.65 -48.77
CA SER A 68 -5.40 23.61 -49.28
C SER A 68 -4.14 22.91 -49.74
N ALA A 69 -3.92 22.87 -51.05
CA ALA A 69 -2.74 22.25 -51.68
C ALA A 69 -1.42 23.00 -51.42
N SER A 70 -1.44 24.16 -50.76
CA SER A 70 -0.29 25.08 -50.67
C SER A 70 0.36 25.25 -49.29
N SER A 71 -0.21 24.72 -48.20
CA SER A 71 0.42 24.78 -46.87
C SER A 71 1.00 23.43 -46.46
N THR A 72 2.32 23.33 -46.41
CA THR A 72 3.01 22.13 -45.89
C THR A 72 2.84 22.07 -44.37
N SER A 73 1.92 21.24 -43.88
CA SER A 73 1.79 20.93 -42.45
C SER A 73 3.08 20.30 -41.91
N PRO A 74 3.48 20.58 -40.66
CA PRO A 74 4.67 19.98 -40.08
C PRO A 74 4.51 18.46 -39.96
N PRO A 75 5.58 17.66 -40.16
CA PRO A 75 5.55 16.21 -39.89
C PRO A 75 5.16 15.92 -38.44
N SER A 76 4.34 14.89 -38.20
CA SER A 76 3.85 14.55 -36.85
C SER A 76 5.00 14.25 -35.85
N SER A 77 6.12 13.71 -36.33
CA SER A 77 7.33 13.51 -35.54
C SER A 77 7.97 14.82 -35.09
N LEU A 78 7.94 15.86 -35.92
CA LEU A 78 8.39 17.22 -35.59
C LEU A 78 7.48 17.84 -34.52
N VAL A 79 6.16 17.68 -34.67
CA VAL A 79 5.17 18.16 -33.69
C VAL A 79 5.38 17.49 -32.34
N ARG A 80 5.47 16.16 -32.27
CA ARG A 80 5.76 15.43 -31.02
C ARG A 80 7.07 15.90 -30.38
N ARG A 81 8.13 16.13 -31.18
CA ARG A 81 9.41 16.68 -30.69
C ARG A 81 9.26 18.08 -30.10
N ALA A 82 8.44 18.95 -30.70
CA ALA A 82 8.18 20.29 -30.17
C ALA A 82 7.46 20.23 -28.81
N PHE A 83 6.40 19.42 -28.69
CA PHE A 83 5.69 19.22 -27.43
C PHE A 83 6.54 18.56 -26.33
N ARG A 84 7.50 17.70 -26.71
CA ARG A 84 8.45 17.03 -25.82
C ARG A 84 9.66 17.90 -25.45
N HIS A 85 9.89 19.02 -26.14
CA HIS A 85 11.08 19.83 -25.94
C HIS A 85 11.17 20.37 -24.50
N PRO A 86 12.36 20.40 -23.86
CA PRO A 86 12.54 20.93 -22.51
C PRO A 86 12.01 22.35 -22.29
N ASP A 87 12.16 23.20 -23.31
CA ASP A 87 11.73 24.61 -23.27
C ASP A 87 10.25 24.81 -23.64
N ALA A 88 9.48 23.73 -23.86
CA ALA A 88 8.07 23.83 -24.19
C ALA A 88 7.25 24.28 -22.97
N GLN A 89 6.59 25.43 -23.07
CA GLN A 89 5.92 26.10 -21.97
C GLN A 89 4.47 25.64 -21.75
N TRP A 90 3.93 24.79 -22.62
CA TRP A 90 2.55 24.27 -22.53
C TRP A 90 2.30 23.45 -21.26
N LEU A 91 3.34 22.96 -20.58
CA LEU A 91 3.30 22.32 -19.25
C LEU A 91 4.07 23.10 -18.20
N SER A 92 4.29 24.40 -18.41
CA SER A 92 4.81 25.27 -17.35
C SER A 92 3.80 25.32 -16.17
N ARG A 93 4.27 25.76 -15.01
CA ARG A 93 3.39 25.97 -13.86
C ARG A 93 2.27 26.95 -14.20
N SER A 94 2.61 28.06 -14.86
CA SER A 94 1.66 29.08 -15.31
C SER A 94 0.61 28.51 -16.28
N ALA A 95 1.02 27.75 -17.29
CA ALA A 95 0.07 27.14 -18.25
C ALA A 95 -0.91 26.15 -17.59
N ARG A 96 -0.46 25.41 -16.55
CA ARG A 96 -1.34 24.51 -15.79
C ARG A 96 -2.28 25.25 -14.85
N GLU A 97 -1.77 26.23 -14.10
CA GLU A 97 -2.57 27.00 -13.14
C GLU A 97 -3.61 27.89 -13.83
N SER A 98 -3.27 28.44 -15.00
CA SER A 98 -4.23 29.15 -15.88
C SER A 98 -5.16 28.22 -16.66
N GLY A 99 -4.95 26.90 -16.59
CA GLY A 99 -5.73 25.89 -17.31
C GLY A 99 -5.54 25.84 -18.83
N ILE A 100 -4.63 26.62 -19.41
CA ILE A 100 -4.28 26.53 -20.84
C ILE A 100 -3.79 25.15 -21.25
N SER A 101 -3.03 24.45 -20.40
CA SER A 101 -2.62 23.07 -20.70
C SER A 101 -3.83 22.16 -20.97
N ALA A 102 -4.92 22.34 -20.22
CA ALA A 102 -6.15 21.57 -20.41
C ALA A 102 -6.88 21.97 -21.69
N LEU A 103 -6.91 23.26 -22.04
CA LEU A 103 -7.51 23.73 -23.30
C LEU A 103 -6.73 23.25 -24.53
N VAL A 104 -5.38 23.26 -24.48
CA VAL A 104 -4.51 22.67 -25.52
C VAL A 104 -4.89 21.21 -25.73
N CYS A 105 -4.96 20.42 -24.66
CA CYS A 105 -5.34 19.01 -24.75
C CYS A 105 -6.77 18.81 -25.26
N GLN A 106 -7.72 19.64 -24.85
CA GLN A 106 -9.09 19.58 -25.36
C GLN A 106 -9.16 19.83 -26.87
N GLN A 107 -8.36 20.77 -27.40
CA GLN A 107 -8.30 21.02 -28.83
C GLN A 107 -7.63 19.87 -29.59
N LEU A 108 -6.54 19.30 -29.05
CA LEU A 108 -5.92 18.10 -29.62
C LEU A 108 -6.90 16.92 -29.68
N VAL A 109 -7.64 16.67 -28.59
CA VAL A 109 -8.69 15.62 -28.55
C VAL A 109 -9.81 15.89 -29.57
N ARG A 110 -10.18 17.16 -29.78
CA ARG A 110 -11.17 17.53 -30.82
C ARG A 110 -10.63 17.29 -32.22
N LEU A 111 -9.36 17.57 -32.48
CA LEU A 111 -8.72 17.23 -33.75
C LEU A 111 -8.69 15.72 -33.99
N ALA A 112 -8.33 14.94 -32.97
CA ALA A 112 -8.35 13.47 -33.04
C ALA A 112 -9.72 12.93 -33.44
N ARG A 113 -10.81 13.52 -32.93
CA ARG A 113 -12.19 13.12 -33.28
C ARG A 113 -12.58 13.47 -34.72
N ARG A 114 -11.97 14.48 -35.32
CA ARG A 114 -12.26 14.92 -36.70
C ARG A 114 -11.43 14.16 -37.74
N GLY A 115 -10.26 13.69 -37.35
CA GLY A 115 -9.33 13.01 -38.25
C GLY A 115 -9.94 11.74 -38.84
N LYS A 116 -10.04 11.67 -40.16
CA LYS A 116 -10.16 10.38 -40.86
C LYS A 116 -8.83 9.64 -40.76
N GLN A 117 -8.86 8.30 -40.74
CA GLN A 117 -7.63 7.50 -40.82
C GLN A 117 -6.86 7.88 -42.09
N ALA A 118 -5.65 8.42 -41.92
CA ALA A 118 -4.74 8.69 -43.02
C ALA A 118 -4.22 7.37 -43.58
N LYS A 119 -4.18 7.23 -44.91
CA LYS A 119 -3.61 6.04 -45.58
C LYS A 119 -2.08 6.12 -45.75
N ASP A 120 -1.49 7.32 -45.61
CA ASP A 120 -0.07 7.53 -45.83
C ASP A 120 0.76 7.24 -44.57
N SER A 121 1.78 6.39 -44.70
CA SER A 121 2.63 5.92 -43.59
C SER A 121 3.53 7.00 -42.96
N THR A 122 3.67 8.16 -43.61
CA THR A 122 4.62 9.21 -43.17
C THR A 122 4.03 10.15 -42.12
N TYR A 123 2.70 10.22 -42.00
CA TYR A 123 2.01 11.09 -41.05
C TYR A 123 1.20 10.26 -40.06
N TRP A 124 1.45 10.46 -38.77
CA TRP A 124 0.55 9.93 -37.75
C TRP A 124 -0.83 10.53 -37.90
N SER A 125 -1.84 9.71 -37.65
CA SER A 125 -3.20 10.22 -37.50
C SER A 125 -3.27 11.26 -36.39
N ALA A 126 -4.25 12.18 -36.47
CA ALA A 126 -4.51 13.16 -35.41
C ALA A 126 -4.65 12.50 -34.02
N THR A 127 -5.27 11.31 -34.00
CA THR A 127 -5.46 10.46 -32.82
C THR A 127 -4.13 9.97 -32.26
N GLU A 128 -3.29 9.36 -33.09
CA GLU A 128 -1.99 8.82 -32.71
C GLU A 128 -1.03 9.92 -32.21
N LEU A 129 -0.95 11.05 -32.93
CA LEU A 129 -0.17 12.22 -32.50
C LEU A 129 -0.64 12.72 -31.12
N THR A 130 -1.95 12.88 -30.92
CA THR A 130 -2.52 13.34 -29.65
C THR A 130 -2.19 12.37 -28.51
N ILE A 131 -2.34 11.07 -28.74
CA ILE A 131 -2.00 10.04 -27.76
C ILE A 131 -0.52 10.10 -27.40
N HIS A 132 0.38 10.18 -28.38
CA HIS A 132 1.82 10.29 -28.09
C HIS A 132 2.18 11.56 -27.33
N VAL A 133 1.59 12.71 -27.65
CA VAL A 133 1.83 13.98 -26.92
C VAL A 133 1.38 13.84 -25.45
N LEU A 134 0.21 13.24 -25.21
CA LEU A 134 -0.29 13.01 -23.85
C LEU A 134 0.59 11.99 -23.09
N LEU A 135 0.92 10.85 -23.71
CA LEU A 135 1.72 9.81 -23.10
C LEU A 135 3.17 10.26 -22.86
N ASP A 136 3.78 11.04 -23.74
CA ASP A 136 5.13 11.58 -23.55
C ASP A 136 5.12 12.50 -22.32
N ALA A 137 4.06 13.30 -22.17
CA ALA A 137 3.91 14.17 -21.04
C ALA A 137 3.71 13.41 -19.71
N LEU A 138 3.00 12.29 -19.72
CA LEU A 138 2.63 11.53 -18.53
C LEU A 138 3.68 10.48 -18.12
N LEU A 139 4.20 9.72 -19.07
CA LEU A 139 4.98 8.50 -18.84
C LEU A 139 6.48 8.70 -18.92
N LEU A 140 6.97 9.77 -19.57
CA LEU A 140 8.40 10.12 -19.52
C LEU A 140 8.75 10.73 -18.17
N SER A 141 9.97 10.45 -17.72
CA SER A 141 10.50 11.06 -16.50
C SER A 141 10.71 12.56 -16.69
N CYS A 142 10.72 13.33 -15.58
CA CYS A 142 11.04 14.75 -15.65
C CYS A 142 12.43 15.01 -16.25
N ALA A 143 13.42 14.13 -16.03
CA ALA A 143 14.73 14.24 -16.65
C ALA A 143 14.64 14.15 -18.19
N GLN A 144 13.90 13.16 -18.70
CA GLN A 144 13.72 12.98 -20.15
C GLN A 144 12.92 14.11 -20.80
N ARG A 145 11.98 14.70 -20.07
CA ARG A 145 11.13 15.80 -20.56
C ARG A 145 11.83 17.16 -20.50
N LEU A 146 12.48 17.47 -19.38
CA LEU A 146 13.02 18.79 -19.08
C LEU A 146 14.54 18.88 -19.33
N GLY A 147 15.16 17.82 -19.86
CA GLY A 147 16.61 17.69 -20.02
C GLY A 147 17.33 17.42 -18.68
N GLN A 148 16.84 17.98 -17.58
CA GLN A 148 17.34 17.75 -16.23
C GLN A 148 16.16 17.51 -15.26
N ALA A 149 16.30 16.53 -14.37
CA ALA A 149 15.30 16.33 -13.31
C ALA A 149 15.27 17.56 -12.38
N PRO A 150 14.11 18.17 -12.09
CA PRO A 150 13.98 19.14 -11.02
C PRO A 150 14.42 18.52 -9.69
N ASP A 151 14.93 19.33 -8.77
CA ASP A 151 15.48 18.82 -7.51
C ASP A 151 14.46 18.06 -6.66
N ALA A 152 13.18 18.42 -6.73
CA ALA A 152 12.09 17.68 -6.08
C ALA A 152 11.85 16.28 -6.69
N CYS A 153 12.20 16.10 -7.96
CA CYS A 153 12.05 14.85 -8.69
C CYS A 153 13.32 13.96 -8.62
N LYS A 154 14.47 14.51 -8.21
CA LYS A 154 15.68 13.73 -7.93
C LYS A 154 15.49 12.95 -6.63
N TRP A 155 15.75 11.65 -6.67
CA TRP A 155 15.83 10.86 -5.44
C TRP A 155 17.05 11.30 -4.64
N ARG A 156 16.87 11.47 -3.33
CA ARG A 156 17.96 11.73 -2.40
C ARG A 156 17.90 10.65 -1.32
N PRO A 157 18.96 9.82 -1.18
CA PRO A 157 19.02 8.75 -0.18
C PRO A 157 18.63 9.15 1.23
N THR A 158 19.01 10.37 1.61
CA THR A 158 18.81 10.92 2.95
C THR A 158 17.38 11.40 3.22
N GLN A 159 16.51 11.42 2.22
CA GLN A 159 15.12 11.85 2.39
C GLN A 159 14.23 10.65 2.73
N PRO A 160 13.67 10.58 3.95
CA PRO A 160 12.84 9.44 4.36
C PRO A 160 11.49 9.38 3.62
N LYS A 161 11.04 10.51 3.03
CA LYS A 161 9.80 10.58 2.25
C LYS A 161 9.98 11.48 1.03
N PRO A 162 9.51 11.06 -0.15
CA PRO A 162 9.53 11.93 -1.32
C PRO A 162 8.63 13.16 -1.07
N ARG A 163 9.09 14.33 -1.51
CA ARG A 163 8.32 15.58 -1.40
C ARG A 163 7.29 15.69 -2.51
N PHE A 164 6.25 14.85 -2.47
CA PHE A 164 5.25 14.71 -3.54
C PHE A 164 4.64 16.05 -3.99
N HIS A 165 4.36 16.95 -3.03
CA HIS A 165 3.77 18.26 -3.32
C HIS A 165 4.72 19.21 -4.09
N ALA A 166 6.02 18.99 -4.03
CA ALA A 166 7.02 19.79 -4.73
C ALA A 166 7.36 19.23 -6.12
N MET A 167 6.90 18.01 -6.44
CA MET A 167 7.20 17.37 -7.71
C MET A 167 6.37 17.98 -8.84
N THR A 168 7.05 18.38 -9.92
CA THR A 168 6.38 19.02 -11.07
C THR A 168 5.52 18.07 -11.89
N CYS A 169 5.78 16.76 -11.86
CA CYS A 169 5.01 15.77 -12.60
C CYS A 169 3.63 15.46 -12.00
N PHE A 170 3.41 15.62 -10.70
CA PHE A 170 2.10 15.38 -10.07
C PHE A 170 0.99 16.33 -10.60
N PRO A 171 1.24 17.64 -10.68
CA PRO A 171 0.33 18.57 -11.33
C PRO A 171 0.12 18.29 -12.83
N VAL A 172 1.14 17.79 -13.55
CA VAL A 172 1.00 17.39 -14.96
C VAL A 172 0.00 16.24 -15.07
N TRP A 173 0.15 15.18 -14.27
CA TRP A 173 -0.82 14.09 -14.23
C TRP A 173 -2.23 14.61 -13.96
N SER A 174 -2.41 15.46 -12.95
CA SER A 174 -3.73 15.98 -12.61
C SER A 174 -4.37 16.83 -13.73
N ALA A 175 -3.56 17.59 -14.48
CA ALA A 175 -4.06 18.41 -15.59
C ALA A 175 -4.40 17.59 -16.83
N LEU A 176 -3.64 16.53 -17.14
CA LEU A 176 -3.74 15.80 -18.39
C LEU A 176 -4.59 14.52 -18.32
N LEU A 177 -4.76 13.96 -17.12
CA LEU A 177 -5.41 12.67 -16.91
C LEU A 177 -6.83 12.55 -17.50
N PRO A 178 -7.73 13.55 -17.38
CA PRO A 178 -9.07 13.45 -17.99
C PRO A 178 -9.02 13.26 -19.51
N PHE A 179 -8.06 13.90 -20.19
CA PHE A 179 -7.88 13.79 -21.63
C PHE A 179 -7.26 12.45 -22.03
N ALA A 180 -6.28 11.96 -21.26
CA ALA A 180 -5.72 10.63 -21.49
C ALA A 180 -6.76 9.52 -21.31
N ALA A 181 -7.60 9.60 -20.26
CA ALA A 181 -8.70 8.66 -20.04
C ALA A 181 -9.69 8.70 -21.20
N LEU A 182 -10.08 9.90 -21.65
CA LEU A 182 -10.98 10.08 -22.78
C LEU A 182 -10.42 9.51 -24.09
N MET A 183 -9.11 9.63 -24.33
CA MET A 183 -8.45 9.03 -25.48
C MET A 183 -8.41 7.51 -25.38
N GLY A 184 -8.08 6.95 -24.21
CA GLY A 184 -8.08 5.50 -23.98
C GLY A 184 -9.45 4.86 -24.11
N LEU A 185 -10.53 5.55 -23.71
CA LEU A 185 -11.91 5.07 -23.86
C LEU A 185 -12.40 5.11 -25.31
N ARG A 186 -12.06 6.15 -26.07
CA ARG A 186 -12.57 6.34 -27.44
C ARG A 186 -11.73 5.66 -28.51
N PHE A 187 -10.42 5.61 -28.30
CA PHE A 187 -9.44 5.15 -29.27
C PHE A 187 -8.53 4.08 -28.64
N SER A 188 -9.16 3.09 -28.00
CA SER A 188 -8.54 1.99 -27.26
C SER A 188 -7.40 1.32 -28.04
N ASP A 189 -7.63 0.92 -29.29
CA ASP A 189 -6.62 0.22 -30.11
C ASP A 189 -5.38 1.06 -30.38
N THR A 190 -5.58 2.32 -30.80
CA THR A 190 -4.46 3.25 -31.04
C THR A 190 -3.73 3.59 -29.75
N PHE A 191 -4.45 3.70 -28.63
CA PHE A 191 -3.87 3.94 -27.32
C PHE A 191 -3.02 2.76 -26.85
N LEU A 192 -3.54 1.53 -27.02
CA LEU A 192 -2.83 0.29 -26.72
C LEU A 192 -1.56 0.16 -27.56
N GLN A 193 -1.63 0.43 -28.87
CA GLN A 193 -0.46 0.39 -29.75
C GLN A 193 0.61 1.38 -29.30
N ALA A 194 0.21 2.63 -28.99
CA ALA A 194 1.15 3.63 -28.48
C ALA A 194 1.80 3.18 -27.16
N LEU A 195 1.06 2.57 -26.23
CA LEU A 195 1.63 2.04 -24.98
C LEU A 195 2.67 0.95 -25.22
N LYS A 196 2.42 0.02 -26.15
CA LYS A 196 3.38 -1.03 -26.53
C LYS A 196 4.69 -0.42 -27.07
N GLU A 197 4.61 0.65 -27.84
CA GLU A 197 5.80 1.38 -28.31
C GLU A 197 6.60 2.04 -27.17
N TYR A 198 5.92 2.62 -26.18
CA TYR A 198 6.59 3.15 -24.98
C TYR A 198 7.29 2.05 -24.19
N ARG A 199 6.67 0.88 -24.08
CA ARG A 199 7.24 -0.28 -23.39
C ARG A 199 8.55 -0.73 -24.03
N VAL A 200 8.62 -0.79 -25.36
CA VAL A 200 9.85 -1.14 -26.10
C VAL A 200 10.93 -0.05 -25.97
N SER A 201 10.53 1.22 -26.00
CA SER A 201 11.46 2.37 -26.00
C SER A 201 12.07 2.68 -24.62
N GLY A 202 11.50 2.16 -23.54
CA GLY A 202 11.75 2.58 -22.15
C GLY A 202 13.07 2.15 -21.51
N LYS A 203 14.02 1.54 -22.22
CA LYS A 203 15.19 0.87 -21.61
C LYS A 203 16.23 1.80 -20.93
N LYS A 204 16.10 3.14 -21.00
CA LYS A 204 17.07 4.07 -20.39
C LYS A 204 16.74 4.33 -18.91
N LYS A 205 17.66 3.89 -18.05
CA LYS A 205 17.49 3.77 -16.59
C LYS A 205 17.93 5.04 -15.86
N HIS A 206 16.98 5.74 -15.22
CA HIS A 206 17.26 6.64 -14.11
C HIS A 206 16.24 6.39 -13.02
N GLN A 207 16.69 6.00 -11.82
CA GLN A 207 15.83 5.96 -10.64
C GLN A 207 15.47 7.38 -10.25
N LEU A 208 14.19 7.74 -10.36
CA LEU A 208 13.71 9.09 -10.08
C LEU A 208 12.46 9.03 -9.22
N ASN A 209 12.24 10.04 -8.38
CA ASN A 209 11.00 10.15 -7.60
C ASN A 209 9.76 10.18 -8.52
N CYS A 210 9.97 10.55 -9.80
CA CYS A 210 8.95 10.53 -10.85
C CYS A 210 8.20 9.19 -10.91
N ASP A 211 8.86 8.08 -10.59
CA ASP A 211 8.24 6.75 -10.62
C ASP A 211 7.06 6.66 -9.66
N PHE A 212 7.12 7.34 -8.51
CA PHE A 212 5.99 7.38 -7.58
C PHE A 212 4.79 8.14 -8.16
N ALA A 213 5.05 9.24 -8.85
CA ALA A 213 4.02 10.00 -9.54
C ALA A 213 3.44 9.21 -10.72
N HIS A 214 4.28 8.44 -11.43
CA HIS A 214 3.86 7.53 -12.49
C HIS A 214 2.95 6.42 -11.95
N VAL A 215 3.37 5.68 -10.93
CA VAL A 215 2.54 4.63 -10.30
C VAL A 215 1.20 5.19 -9.83
N THR A 216 1.22 6.33 -9.13
CA THR A 216 -0.01 6.96 -8.65
C THR A 216 -0.88 7.47 -9.79
N GLY A 217 -0.28 8.05 -10.82
CA GLY A 217 -0.97 8.58 -12.00
C GLY A 217 -1.61 7.48 -12.84
N VAL A 218 -0.91 6.37 -13.05
CA VAL A 218 -1.42 5.21 -13.78
C VAL A 218 -2.60 4.59 -13.05
N TRP A 219 -2.54 4.38 -11.73
CA TRP A 219 -3.70 3.89 -10.98
C TRP A 219 -4.92 4.81 -11.09
N ARG A 220 -4.72 6.13 -11.06
CA ARG A 220 -5.81 7.08 -11.31
C ARG A 220 -6.36 6.97 -12.73
N LEU A 221 -5.51 6.79 -13.74
CA LEU A 221 -5.92 6.62 -15.13
C LEU A 221 -6.72 5.32 -15.30
N VAL A 222 -6.22 4.20 -14.77
CA VAL A 222 -6.91 2.90 -14.73
C VAL A 222 -8.27 3.05 -14.03
N GLY A 223 -8.34 3.80 -12.93
CA GLY A 223 -9.60 4.11 -12.25
C GLY A 223 -10.61 4.89 -13.10
N GLU A 224 -10.15 5.89 -13.87
CA GLU A 224 -11.04 6.62 -14.79
C GLU A 224 -11.46 5.78 -16.01
N LEU A 225 -10.56 4.94 -16.54
CA LEU A 225 -10.89 3.98 -17.61
C LEU A 225 -11.95 2.98 -17.14
N ASN A 226 -11.81 2.47 -15.92
CA ASN A 226 -12.77 1.54 -15.31
C ASN A 226 -14.16 2.15 -15.10
N ARG A 227 -14.25 3.47 -14.91
CA ARG A 227 -15.54 4.19 -14.78
C ARG A 227 -16.19 4.50 -16.14
N GLY A 228 -15.46 4.34 -17.25
CA GLY A 228 -15.94 4.64 -18.59
C GLY A 228 -16.98 3.64 -19.10
N ASN A 229 -17.72 4.03 -20.14
CA ASN A 229 -18.87 3.29 -20.66
C ASN A 229 -18.51 1.94 -21.32
N THR A 230 -19.50 1.04 -21.35
CA THR A 230 -19.40 -0.42 -21.53
C THR A 230 -19.40 -0.91 -22.98
N GLU A 231 -19.39 -0.05 -24.01
CA GLU A 231 -19.49 -0.54 -25.40
C GLU A 231 -18.20 -1.25 -25.88
N LYS A 232 -17.04 -0.90 -25.33
CA LYS A 232 -15.71 -1.39 -25.73
C LYS A 232 -14.97 -2.04 -24.56
N GLU A 233 -15.66 -2.88 -23.81
CA GLU A 233 -15.15 -3.41 -22.54
C GLU A 233 -13.82 -4.13 -22.67
N SER A 234 -13.70 -5.02 -23.67
CA SER A 234 -12.50 -5.83 -23.88
C SER A 234 -11.30 -4.97 -24.24
N GLU A 235 -11.46 -4.07 -25.22
CA GLU A 235 -10.38 -3.22 -25.72
C GLU A 235 -9.87 -2.26 -24.63
N VAL A 236 -10.77 -1.71 -23.80
CA VAL A 236 -10.40 -0.88 -22.65
C VAL A 236 -9.71 -1.71 -21.56
N THR A 237 -10.13 -2.96 -21.37
CA THR A 237 -9.47 -3.91 -20.44
C THR A 237 -8.03 -4.16 -20.88
N ASP A 238 -7.78 -4.33 -22.19
CA ASP A 238 -6.44 -4.50 -22.74
C ASP A 238 -5.56 -3.25 -22.54
N VAL A 239 -6.13 -2.05 -22.72
CA VAL A 239 -5.44 -0.78 -22.42
C VAL A 239 -5.06 -0.70 -20.94
N MET A 240 -5.97 -1.06 -20.03
CA MET A 240 -5.71 -1.06 -18.60
C MET A 240 -4.64 -2.09 -18.22
N ALA A 241 -4.69 -3.29 -18.81
CA ALA A 241 -3.68 -4.32 -18.60
C ALA A 241 -2.31 -3.80 -19.05
N GLU A 242 -2.17 -3.29 -20.27
CA GLU A 242 -0.88 -2.79 -20.78
C GLU A 242 -0.32 -1.61 -19.97
N LEU A 243 -1.18 -0.71 -19.46
CA LEU A 243 -0.76 0.37 -18.54
C LEU A 243 -0.12 -0.19 -17.25
N LEU A 244 -0.74 -1.21 -16.66
CA LEU A 244 -0.22 -1.87 -15.47
C LEU A 244 1.00 -2.71 -15.78
N THR A 245 1.06 -3.34 -16.95
CA THR A 245 2.25 -4.07 -17.41
C THR A 245 3.44 -3.12 -17.56
N LEU A 246 3.26 -1.97 -18.21
CA LEU A 246 4.29 -0.94 -18.34
C LEU A 246 4.78 -0.44 -16.97
N THR A 247 3.86 -0.26 -16.03
CA THR A 247 4.20 0.18 -14.67
C THR A 247 4.95 -0.91 -13.90
N SER A 248 4.53 -2.17 -14.04
CA SER A 248 5.17 -3.33 -13.44
C SER A 248 6.58 -3.54 -14.02
N ASP A 249 6.74 -3.41 -15.34
CA ASP A 249 8.04 -3.45 -16.01
C ASP A 249 8.99 -2.37 -15.49
N LYS A 250 8.49 -1.17 -15.17
CA LYS A 250 9.30 -0.12 -14.52
C LYS A 250 9.72 -0.50 -13.10
N LEU A 251 8.82 -1.10 -12.31
CA LEU A 251 9.12 -1.56 -10.95
C LEU A 251 10.14 -2.72 -10.94
N LEU A 252 10.08 -3.60 -11.95
CA LEU A 252 10.94 -4.78 -12.05
C LEU A 252 12.26 -4.50 -12.82
N GLY A 253 12.26 -3.58 -13.78
CA GLY A 253 13.29 -3.38 -14.81
C GLY A 253 14.55 -2.57 -14.42
N GLY A 254 14.67 -2.12 -13.17
CA GLY A 254 15.82 -1.34 -12.69
C GLY A 254 17.04 -2.17 -12.29
N PHE A 255 17.70 -2.87 -13.22
CA PHE A 255 19.04 -3.41 -12.94
C PHE A 255 20.07 -2.28 -13.00
N VAL A 256 20.43 -1.75 -11.85
CA VAL A 256 21.67 -0.98 -11.71
C VAL A 256 22.78 -2.00 -11.52
N THR A 257 23.85 -1.85 -12.29
CA THR A 257 25.09 -2.63 -12.15
C THR A 257 25.56 -2.58 -10.70
N GLU A 258 26.14 -3.68 -10.21
CA GLU A 258 26.39 -4.02 -8.80
C GLU A 258 27.18 -3.01 -7.93
N GLN A 259 27.61 -1.87 -8.51
CA GLN A 259 28.44 -0.86 -7.86
C GLN A 259 27.67 0.28 -7.18
N ASP A 260 26.38 0.49 -7.46
CA ASP A 260 25.62 1.53 -6.74
C ASP A 260 25.09 1.01 -5.40
N ASP A 261 25.47 1.73 -4.34
CA ASP A 261 25.23 1.53 -2.91
C ASP A 261 23.96 0.71 -2.57
N LYS A 262 24.17 -0.59 -2.28
CA LYS A 262 23.13 -1.62 -2.18
C LYS A 262 22.03 -1.29 -1.17
N SER A 263 22.30 -0.52 -0.12
CA SER A 263 21.35 -0.34 0.98
C SER A 263 20.24 0.69 0.70
N ILE A 264 20.54 1.74 -0.05
CA ILE A 264 19.67 2.92 -0.18
C ILE A 264 18.52 2.70 -1.16
N GLY A 265 18.74 1.94 -2.24
CA GLY A 265 17.73 1.71 -3.27
C GLY A 265 16.51 0.93 -2.75
N PHE A 266 16.71 0.00 -1.81
CA PHE A 266 15.64 -0.88 -1.33
C PHE A 266 14.49 -0.14 -0.67
N HIS A 267 14.76 0.93 0.07
CA HIS A 267 13.70 1.69 0.74
C HIS A 267 12.77 2.40 -0.25
N LEU A 268 13.30 2.96 -1.35
CA LEU A 268 12.46 3.54 -2.40
C LEU A 268 11.64 2.45 -3.10
N HIS A 269 12.25 1.32 -3.42
CA HIS A 269 11.56 0.19 -4.03
C HIS A 269 10.44 -0.35 -3.14
N ASP A 270 10.67 -0.48 -1.83
CA ASP A 270 9.65 -0.87 -0.84
C ASP A 270 8.48 0.11 -0.84
N GLN A 271 8.73 1.42 -0.86
CA GLN A 271 7.67 2.44 -0.95
C GLN A 271 6.90 2.41 -2.28
N LEU A 272 7.59 2.15 -3.39
CA LEU A 272 6.97 2.05 -4.72
C LEU A 272 6.11 0.78 -4.83
N LEU A 273 6.60 -0.35 -4.34
CA LEU A 273 5.85 -1.61 -4.28
C LEU A 273 4.63 -1.47 -3.36
N ASP A 274 4.80 -0.90 -2.16
CA ASP A 274 3.68 -0.61 -1.25
C ASP A 274 2.62 0.25 -1.93
N LYS A 275 3.03 1.32 -2.60
CA LYS A 275 2.11 2.19 -3.32
C LYS A 275 1.41 1.48 -4.48
N PHE A 276 2.14 0.65 -5.23
CA PHE A 276 1.59 -0.13 -6.33
C PHE A 276 0.56 -1.15 -5.84
N PHE A 277 0.90 -1.95 -4.83
CA PHE A 277 0.00 -2.98 -4.29
C PHE A 277 -1.17 -2.41 -3.52
N THR A 278 -1.04 -1.24 -2.89
CA THR A 278 -2.19 -0.50 -2.34
C THR A 278 -3.19 -0.14 -3.45
N GLY A 279 -2.71 0.37 -4.59
CA GLY A 279 -3.56 0.66 -5.73
C GLY A 279 -4.19 -0.59 -6.34
N LEU A 280 -3.43 -1.69 -6.41
CA LEU A 280 -3.92 -2.98 -6.88
C LEU A 280 -5.04 -3.52 -5.99
N GLN A 281 -4.86 -3.46 -4.67
CA GLN A 281 -5.87 -3.87 -3.70
C GLN A 281 -7.13 -3.00 -3.79
N GLU A 282 -7.00 -1.68 -3.90
CA GLU A 282 -8.16 -0.80 -4.10
C GLU A 282 -8.91 -1.12 -5.41
N PHE A 283 -8.16 -1.39 -6.48
CA PHE A 283 -8.73 -1.76 -7.76
C PHE A 283 -9.42 -3.13 -7.74
N SER A 284 -8.85 -4.13 -7.06
CA SER A 284 -9.44 -5.47 -6.96
C SER A 284 -10.78 -5.47 -6.23
N PHE A 285 -10.98 -4.55 -5.28
CA PHE A 285 -12.27 -4.39 -4.60
C PHE A 285 -13.29 -3.53 -5.37
N THR A 286 -12.84 -2.68 -6.29
CA THR A 286 -13.72 -1.71 -6.97
C THR A 286 -14.07 -2.09 -8.41
N SER A 287 -13.29 -2.96 -9.06
CA SER A 287 -13.53 -3.38 -10.43
C SER A 287 -13.90 -4.86 -10.51
N TRP A 288 -15.04 -5.15 -11.15
CA TRP A 288 -15.43 -6.51 -11.48
C TRP A 288 -14.52 -7.15 -12.54
N ARG A 289 -13.80 -6.34 -13.34
CA ARG A 289 -12.80 -6.79 -14.31
C ARG A 289 -11.41 -6.95 -13.71
N ALA A 290 -11.26 -6.83 -12.40
CA ALA A 290 -9.96 -6.80 -11.75
C ALA A 290 -9.07 -7.97 -12.18
N ASN A 291 -9.58 -9.20 -12.18
CA ASN A 291 -8.77 -10.35 -12.55
C ASN A 291 -8.34 -10.33 -14.03
N ALA A 292 -9.24 -9.93 -14.94
CA ALA A 292 -8.96 -9.83 -16.37
C ALA A 292 -7.92 -8.77 -16.72
N VAL A 293 -7.78 -7.73 -15.89
CA VAL A 293 -6.77 -6.68 -16.04
C VAL A 293 -5.46 -7.05 -15.35
N LEU A 294 -5.54 -7.43 -14.06
CA LEU A 294 -4.37 -7.59 -13.19
C LEU A 294 -3.55 -8.82 -13.56
N LYS A 295 -4.20 -9.94 -13.82
CA LYS A 295 -3.53 -11.23 -14.06
C LYS A 295 -2.62 -11.21 -15.30
N PRO A 296 -3.08 -10.85 -16.51
CA PRO A 296 -2.18 -10.75 -17.66
C PRO A 296 -1.10 -9.69 -17.46
N ALA A 297 -1.43 -8.56 -16.82
CA ALA A 297 -0.46 -7.49 -16.60
C ALA A 297 0.72 -7.91 -15.71
N LEU A 298 0.45 -8.60 -14.61
CA LEU A 298 1.49 -9.10 -13.71
C LEU A 298 2.26 -10.25 -14.34
N LEU A 299 1.58 -11.18 -15.04
CA LEU A 299 2.23 -12.30 -15.71
C LEU A 299 3.18 -11.84 -16.82
N ASP A 300 2.76 -10.90 -17.67
CA ASP A 300 3.61 -10.38 -18.74
C ASP A 300 4.83 -9.64 -18.20
N ALA A 301 4.65 -8.89 -17.09
CA ALA A 301 5.75 -8.20 -16.45
C ALA A 301 6.74 -9.17 -15.80
N LEU A 302 6.25 -10.20 -15.10
CA LEU A 302 7.07 -11.27 -14.54
C LEU A 302 7.80 -12.03 -15.64
N LYS A 303 7.07 -12.42 -16.70
CA LYS A 303 7.60 -13.08 -17.89
C LYS A 303 8.74 -12.25 -18.50
N ASN A 304 8.61 -10.94 -18.63
CA ASN A 304 9.69 -10.10 -19.13
C ASN A 304 10.85 -9.95 -18.15
N SER A 305 10.59 -9.82 -16.84
CA SER A 305 11.63 -9.67 -15.82
C SER A 305 12.48 -10.93 -15.63
N LEU A 306 11.90 -12.10 -15.91
CA LEU A 306 12.53 -13.41 -15.83
C LEU A 306 13.10 -13.89 -17.18
N LYS A 307 13.12 -13.05 -18.22
CA LYS A 307 13.83 -13.38 -19.47
C LYS A 307 15.33 -13.38 -19.20
N ALA A 308 16.02 -14.44 -19.64
CA ALA A 308 17.47 -14.48 -19.58
C ALA A 308 18.04 -13.30 -20.39
N PRO A 309 19.05 -12.58 -19.87
CA PRO A 309 19.77 -11.59 -20.66
C PRO A 309 20.44 -12.31 -21.84
N GLU A 310 20.41 -11.68 -23.02
CA GLU A 310 21.04 -12.21 -24.24
C GLU A 310 22.56 -12.42 -24.07
N ASP A 311 23.19 -11.67 -23.14
CA ASP A 311 24.58 -11.85 -22.74
C ASP A 311 24.71 -12.95 -21.67
N LEU A 312 24.98 -14.18 -22.12
CA LEU A 312 25.14 -15.41 -21.32
C LEU A 312 26.32 -15.42 -20.32
N THR A 313 27.13 -14.37 -20.27
CA THR A 313 28.40 -14.38 -19.51
C THR A 313 28.26 -14.03 -18.03
N LYS A 314 27.10 -13.55 -17.58
CA LYS A 314 26.86 -13.19 -16.17
C LYS A 314 25.82 -14.11 -15.55
N GLU A 315 26.14 -14.66 -14.38
CA GLU A 315 25.18 -15.41 -13.57
C GLU A 315 23.95 -14.53 -13.32
N LEU A 316 22.81 -14.95 -13.87
CA LEU A 316 21.56 -14.24 -13.72
C LEU A 316 21.04 -14.48 -12.30
N VAL A 317 21.23 -13.53 -11.38
CA VAL A 317 20.59 -13.62 -10.06
C VAL A 317 19.22 -12.97 -10.15
N VAL A 318 18.15 -13.73 -9.84
CA VAL A 318 16.79 -13.17 -9.83
C VAL A 318 16.70 -12.11 -8.72
N PRO A 319 16.41 -10.84 -9.05
CA PRO A 319 16.39 -9.78 -8.07
C PRO A 319 15.34 -10.01 -7.00
N GLN A 320 15.68 -9.71 -5.76
CA GLN A 320 14.77 -9.87 -4.63
C GLN A 320 13.43 -9.11 -4.79
N ARG A 321 13.45 -7.96 -5.48
CA ARG A 321 12.21 -7.22 -5.80
C ARG A 321 11.25 -8.02 -6.68
N VAL A 322 11.75 -8.88 -7.58
CA VAL A 322 10.92 -9.76 -8.42
C VAL A 322 10.25 -10.80 -7.54
N ALA A 323 10.98 -11.37 -6.58
CA ALA A 323 10.42 -12.28 -5.59
C ALA A 323 9.33 -11.61 -4.75
N VAL A 324 9.61 -10.44 -4.18
CA VAL A 324 8.63 -9.66 -3.40
C VAL A 324 7.38 -9.33 -4.22
N PHE A 325 7.57 -8.87 -5.45
CA PHE A 325 6.47 -8.55 -6.36
C PHE A 325 5.63 -9.77 -6.72
N THR A 326 6.27 -10.92 -6.97
CA THR A 326 5.57 -12.17 -7.28
C THR A 326 4.70 -12.61 -6.10
N ALA A 327 5.27 -12.70 -4.89
CA ALA A 327 4.53 -13.11 -3.69
C ALA A 327 3.36 -12.16 -3.40
N ALA A 328 3.58 -10.84 -3.47
CA ALA A 328 2.54 -9.85 -3.16
C ALA A 328 1.45 -9.82 -4.24
N GLY A 329 1.82 -10.03 -5.52
CA GLY A 329 0.86 -10.21 -6.61
C GLY A 329 -0.01 -11.44 -6.38
N SER A 330 0.59 -12.57 -6.01
CA SER A 330 -0.12 -13.82 -5.76
C SER A 330 -1.12 -13.73 -4.61
N MET A 331 -0.89 -12.86 -3.62
CA MET A 331 -1.86 -12.59 -2.54
C MET A 331 -3.14 -11.94 -3.04
N LEU A 332 -3.03 -11.07 -4.05
CA LEU A 332 -4.10 -10.14 -4.42
C LEU A 332 -4.79 -10.53 -5.73
N VAL A 333 -4.18 -11.39 -6.54
CA VAL A 333 -4.71 -11.84 -7.83
C VAL A 333 -4.96 -13.33 -7.80
N LYS A 334 -6.23 -13.71 -7.98
CA LYS A 334 -6.67 -15.10 -7.97
C LYS A 334 -5.94 -15.91 -9.04
N ASP A 335 -5.50 -17.10 -8.66
CA ASP A 335 -4.82 -18.07 -9.54
C ASP A 335 -3.52 -17.56 -10.18
N LEU A 336 -2.93 -16.46 -9.68
CA LEU A 336 -1.65 -15.98 -10.20
C LEU A 336 -0.49 -16.88 -9.79
N ALA A 337 -0.46 -17.38 -8.55
CA ALA A 337 0.58 -18.28 -8.06
C ALA A 337 0.77 -19.55 -8.93
N PRO A 338 -0.27 -20.36 -9.20
CA PRO A 338 -0.12 -21.54 -10.05
C PRO A 338 0.30 -21.19 -11.48
N GLU A 339 -0.16 -20.09 -12.06
CA GLU A 339 0.25 -19.68 -13.41
C GLU A 339 1.69 -19.20 -13.48
N VAL A 340 2.18 -18.52 -12.43
CA VAL A 340 3.61 -18.20 -12.33
C VAL A 340 4.44 -19.49 -12.27
N VAL A 341 4.02 -20.48 -11.47
CA VAL A 341 4.71 -21.78 -11.40
C VAL A 341 4.72 -22.46 -12.77
N ALA A 342 3.57 -22.58 -13.43
CA ALA A 342 3.48 -23.19 -14.76
C ALA A 342 4.35 -22.47 -15.79
N MET A 343 4.30 -21.13 -15.82
CA MET A 343 5.11 -20.31 -16.73
C MET A 343 6.61 -20.48 -16.49
N VAL A 344 7.06 -20.59 -15.23
CA VAL A 344 8.47 -20.80 -14.92
C VAL A 344 8.89 -22.24 -15.21
N ILE A 345 8.06 -23.25 -14.92
CA ILE A 345 8.31 -24.66 -15.29
C ILE A 345 8.52 -24.79 -16.79
N GLU A 346 7.62 -24.24 -17.61
CA GLU A 346 7.73 -24.27 -19.08
C GLU A 346 9.07 -23.67 -19.57
N ARG A 347 9.50 -22.56 -18.96
CA ARG A 347 10.78 -21.93 -19.30
C ARG A 347 12.00 -22.71 -18.85
N VAL A 348 11.91 -23.30 -17.66
CA VAL A 348 12.95 -24.15 -17.10
C VAL A 348 13.12 -25.38 -18.01
N LYS A 349 12.03 -26.02 -18.44
CA LYS A 349 12.03 -27.12 -19.42
C LYS A 349 12.60 -26.72 -20.79
N ALA A 350 12.33 -25.50 -21.26
CA ALA A 350 12.87 -25.00 -22.52
C ALA A 350 14.39 -24.71 -22.49
N THR A 351 15.01 -24.72 -21.30
CA THR A 351 16.45 -24.49 -21.15
C THR A 351 17.16 -25.85 -21.08
N GLU A 352 18.12 -26.10 -21.97
CA GLU A 352 18.87 -27.39 -22.01
C GLU A 352 19.57 -27.73 -20.68
N PHE A 353 19.93 -26.71 -19.89
CA PHE A 353 20.61 -26.86 -18.60
C PHE A 353 19.73 -26.45 -17.42
N LEU A 354 18.92 -27.38 -16.93
CA LEU A 354 18.06 -27.18 -15.75
C LEU A 354 18.82 -26.70 -14.51
N ARG A 355 20.06 -27.19 -14.33
CA ARG A 355 20.77 -27.16 -13.03
C ARG A 355 21.54 -25.87 -12.75
N LYS A 356 21.89 -25.12 -13.80
CA LYS A 356 22.46 -23.75 -13.68
C LYS A 356 21.41 -22.67 -13.89
N ASN A 357 20.13 -23.06 -13.95
CA ASN A 357 19.06 -22.12 -14.25
C ASN A 357 18.66 -21.38 -12.96
N PRO A 358 18.92 -20.07 -12.84
CA PRO A 358 18.51 -19.30 -11.67
C PRO A 358 16.98 -19.18 -11.54
N LEU A 359 16.24 -19.46 -12.62
CA LEU A 359 14.79 -19.60 -12.56
C LEU A 359 14.37 -20.81 -11.74
N LEU A 360 15.18 -21.88 -11.70
CA LEU A 360 14.95 -23.02 -10.82
C LEU A 360 15.06 -22.60 -9.36
N ASN A 361 16.10 -21.84 -9.01
CA ASN A 361 16.28 -21.31 -7.65
C ASN A 361 15.13 -20.39 -7.23
N PHE A 362 14.62 -19.59 -8.17
CA PHE A 362 13.43 -18.79 -7.96
C PHE A 362 12.19 -19.65 -7.72
N LEU A 363 11.97 -20.65 -8.58
CA LEU A 363 10.81 -21.53 -8.53
C LEU A 363 10.78 -22.38 -7.25
N VAL A 364 11.92 -22.99 -6.90
CA VAL A 364 12.11 -23.74 -5.65
C VAL A 364 11.80 -22.85 -4.45
N GLY A 365 12.34 -21.64 -4.42
CA GLY A 365 12.10 -20.68 -3.35
C GLY A 365 10.64 -20.26 -3.23
N PHE A 366 10.00 -19.97 -4.37
CA PHE A 366 8.60 -19.59 -4.43
C PHE A 366 7.69 -20.72 -3.93
N CYS A 367 7.88 -21.94 -4.44
CA CYS A 367 7.15 -23.12 -4.01
C CYS A 367 7.43 -23.51 -2.56
N ALA A 368 8.62 -23.24 -2.02
CA ALA A 368 8.93 -23.60 -0.63
C ALA A 368 8.39 -22.56 0.38
N HIS A 369 8.45 -21.26 0.07
CA HIS A 369 8.22 -20.19 1.07
C HIS A 369 6.89 -19.45 0.96
N VAL A 370 6.13 -19.57 -0.14
CA VAL A 370 4.90 -18.79 -0.35
C VAL A 370 3.67 -19.67 -0.22
N ASP A 371 2.95 -19.59 0.91
CA ASP A 371 1.85 -20.51 1.24
C ASP A 371 0.74 -20.58 0.18
N LEU A 372 0.54 -19.49 -0.58
CA LEU A 372 -0.42 -19.33 -1.67
C LEU A 372 -0.15 -20.21 -2.90
N VAL A 373 1.05 -20.77 -3.04
CA VAL A 373 1.32 -21.73 -4.12
C VAL A 373 0.57 -23.01 -3.78
N PRO A 374 -0.40 -23.42 -4.62
CA PRO A 374 -1.23 -24.57 -4.34
C PRO A 374 -0.42 -25.87 -4.46
N LEU A 375 -0.84 -26.90 -3.73
CA LEU A 375 -0.07 -28.13 -3.59
C LEU A 375 0.13 -28.88 -4.92
N ASN A 376 -0.83 -28.81 -5.86
CA ASN A 376 -0.66 -29.34 -7.23
C ASN A 376 0.53 -28.69 -7.96
N SER A 377 0.72 -27.38 -7.85
CA SER A 377 1.85 -26.67 -8.43
C SER A 377 3.18 -27.06 -7.76
N VAL A 378 3.14 -27.32 -6.44
CA VAL A 378 4.30 -27.88 -5.73
C VAL A 378 4.63 -29.29 -6.23
N MET A 379 3.62 -30.16 -6.43
CA MET A 379 3.82 -31.50 -6.99
C MET A 379 4.42 -31.44 -8.40
N ALA A 380 3.92 -30.56 -9.27
CA ALA A 380 4.45 -30.39 -10.62
C ALA A 380 5.95 -29.99 -10.62
N LEU A 381 6.38 -29.16 -9.67
CA LEU A 381 7.81 -28.86 -9.47
C LEU A 381 8.59 -30.10 -9.01
N LEU A 382 8.08 -30.85 -8.03
CA LEU A 382 8.76 -32.05 -7.52
C LEU A 382 8.89 -33.12 -8.62
N GLU A 383 7.86 -33.31 -9.45
CA GLU A 383 7.90 -34.20 -10.61
C GLU A 383 8.95 -33.76 -11.63
N LEU A 384 9.05 -32.46 -11.92
CA LEU A 384 10.09 -31.90 -12.78
C LEU A 384 11.50 -32.17 -12.24
N LEU A 385 11.71 -31.99 -10.93
CA LEU A 385 13.00 -32.24 -10.28
C LEU A 385 13.38 -33.73 -10.35
N LEU A 386 12.42 -34.63 -10.12
CA LEU A 386 12.63 -36.09 -10.22
C LEU A 386 12.89 -36.55 -11.65
N GLU A 387 12.21 -35.98 -12.64
CA GLU A 387 12.47 -36.24 -14.05
C GLU A 387 13.90 -35.79 -14.43
N ALA A 388 14.29 -34.58 -14.00
CA ALA A 388 15.64 -34.05 -14.21
C ALA A 388 16.75 -34.86 -13.52
N TYR A 389 16.43 -35.51 -12.40
CA TYR A 389 17.33 -36.40 -11.69
C TYR A 389 17.54 -37.71 -12.45
N LYS A 390 16.46 -38.29 -12.99
CA LYS A 390 16.50 -39.56 -13.74
C LYS A 390 17.18 -39.48 -15.10
N THR A 391 17.12 -38.32 -15.77
CA THR A 391 17.66 -38.19 -17.12
C THR A 391 19.17 -38.47 -17.14
N PRO A 392 19.65 -39.50 -17.87
CA PRO A 392 21.06 -39.88 -17.89
C PRO A 392 21.90 -38.74 -18.49
N GLN A 393 23.02 -38.44 -17.84
CA GLN A 393 23.91 -37.35 -18.23
C GLN A 393 25.23 -37.91 -18.77
N PRO A 394 25.72 -37.42 -19.92
CA PRO A 394 26.97 -37.88 -20.52
C PRO A 394 28.22 -37.50 -19.69
N ASP A 395 28.17 -36.37 -18.95
CA ASP A 395 29.26 -35.87 -18.11
C ASP A 395 28.88 -35.79 -16.61
N GLY A 396 28.00 -36.69 -16.16
CA GLY A 396 27.26 -36.60 -14.90
C GLY A 396 28.10 -36.33 -13.64
N SER A 397 28.31 -35.05 -13.32
CA SER A 397 28.87 -34.65 -12.02
C SER A 397 27.86 -35.01 -10.93
N GLU A 398 28.23 -35.92 -10.03
CA GLU A 398 27.42 -36.30 -8.87
C GLU A 398 26.91 -35.09 -8.08
N VAL A 399 27.68 -33.99 -8.07
CA VAL A 399 27.33 -32.70 -7.44
C VAL A 399 25.98 -32.19 -7.95
N GLU A 400 25.71 -32.32 -9.24
CA GLU A 400 24.50 -31.83 -9.87
C GLU A 400 23.26 -32.66 -9.51
N ARG A 401 23.42 -33.98 -9.38
CA ARG A 401 22.36 -34.88 -8.89
C ARG A 401 22.01 -34.53 -7.44
N ARG A 402 23.03 -34.34 -6.60
CA ARG A 402 22.87 -33.95 -5.19
C ARG A 402 22.16 -32.59 -5.04
N GLU A 403 22.42 -31.63 -5.93
CA GLU A 403 21.70 -30.33 -5.95
C GLU A 403 20.19 -30.49 -6.23
N LEU A 404 19.80 -31.39 -7.14
CA LEU A 404 18.38 -31.66 -7.41
C LEU A 404 17.69 -32.31 -6.21
N VAL A 405 18.36 -33.28 -5.57
CA VAL A 405 17.84 -33.93 -4.36
C VAL A 405 17.72 -32.93 -3.22
N PHE A 406 18.69 -32.02 -3.08
CA PHE A 406 18.59 -30.89 -2.16
C PHE A 406 17.30 -30.09 -2.40
N TYR A 407 16.98 -29.74 -3.65
CA TYR A 407 15.75 -28.97 -3.95
C TYR A 407 14.47 -29.73 -3.60
N VAL A 408 14.42 -31.04 -3.88
CA VAL A 408 13.30 -31.90 -3.51
C VAL A 408 13.09 -31.88 -1.99
N VAL A 409 14.15 -32.18 -1.23
CA VAL A 409 14.10 -32.17 0.24
C VAL A 409 13.72 -30.79 0.76
N TYR A 410 14.31 -29.73 0.21
CA TYR A 410 14.08 -28.35 0.63
C TYR A 410 12.61 -27.92 0.51
N VAL A 411 11.99 -28.16 -0.64
CA VAL A 411 10.57 -27.83 -0.88
C VAL A 411 9.67 -28.66 0.03
N ALA A 412 9.92 -29.96 0.10
CA ALA A 412 9.11 -30.88 0.90
C ALA A 412 9.13 -30.50 2.39
N LEU A 413 10.31 -30.18 2.93
CA LEU A 413 10.51 -29.76 4.31
C LEU A 413 9.71 -28.51 4.71
N HIS A 414 9.59 -27.53 3.82
CA HIS A 414 8.81 -26.32 4.10
C HIS A 414 7.31 -26.54 3.87
N ARG A 415 6.91 -27.64 3.22
CA ARG A 415 5.52 -27.95 2.88
C ARG A 415 4.92 -29.10 3.68
N CYS A 416 5.59 -29.61 4.70
CA CYS A 416 5.07 -30.66 5.60
C CYS A 416 3.66 -30.33 6.13
N GLU A 417 3.45 -29.12 6.66
CA GLU A 417 2.14 -28.73 7.21
C GLU A 417 1.02 -28.70 6.16
N SER A 418 1.35 -28.39 4.90
CA SER A 418 0.37 -28.40 3.81
C SER A 418 -0.03 -29.84 3.46
N VAL A 419 0.91 -30.77 3.48
CA VAL A 419 0.66 -32.20 3.25
C VAL A 419 -0.10 -32.83 4.42
N ASP A 420 0.24 -32.47 5.66
CA ASP A 420 -0.48 -32.94 6.85
C ASP A 420 -1.95 -32.50 6.83
N ARG A 421 -2.21 -31.25 6.40
CA ARG A 421 -3.57 -30.75 6.19
C ARG A 421 -4.30 -31.54 5.12
N LEU A 422 -3.66 -31.79 3.97
CA LEU A 422 -4.23 -32.61 2.91
C LEU A 422 -4.59 -34.02 3.42
N ARG A 423 -3.74 -34.62 4.26
CA ARG A 423 -3.97 -35.95 4.83
C ARG A 423 -5.26 -36.00 5.64
N GLN A 424 -5.50 -34.96 6.44
CA GLN A 424 -6.68 -34.84 7.31
C GLN A 424 -7.96 -34.47 6.54
N ASP A 425 -7.83 -33.90 5.35
CA ASP A 425 -8.97 -33.50 4.51
C ASP A 425 -9.67 -34.72 3.89
N VAL A 426 -11.01 -34.75 3.93
CA VAL A 426 -11.86 -35.83 3.42
C VAL A 426 -12.63 -35.40 2.15
N GLY A 427 -12.40 -34.18 1.66
CA GLY A 427 -13.04 -33.66 0.45
C GLY A 427 -12.70 -34.44 -0.84
N SER A 428 -13.58 -34.36 -1.84
CA SER A 428 -13.37 -35.00 -3.14
C SER A 428 -12.13 -34.47 -3.88
N GLU A 429 -11.88 -33.15 -3.82
CA GLU A 429 -10.66 -32.54 -4.36
C GLU A 429 -9.39 -33.05 -3.64
N ALA A 430 -9.49 -33.30 -2.32
CA ALA A 430 -8.39 -33.86 -1.55
C ALA A 430 -8.09 -35.31 -1.95
N ALA A 431 -9.09 -36.09 -2.36
CA ALA A 431 -8.89 -37.48 -2.82
C ALA A 431 -8.04 -37.53 -4.09
N GLU A 432 -8.34 -36.68 -5.09
CA GLU A 432 -7.54 -36.57 -6.32
C GLU A 432 -6.09 -36.16 -5.99
N MET A 433 -5.92 -35.17 -5.11
CA MET A 433 -4.59 -34.72 -4.70
C MET A 433 -3.81 -35.79 -3.92
N LYS A 434 -4.49 -36.61 -3.10
CA LYS A 434 -3.88 -37.75 -2.41
C LYS A 434 -3.38 -38.81 -3.39
N GLU A 435 -4.09 -39.05 -4.49
CA GLU A 435 -3.62 -39.96 -5.54
C GLU A 435 -2.34 -39.43 -6.21
N ILE A 436 -2.30 -38.14 -6.53
CA ILE A 436 -1.09 -37.49 -7.06
C ILE A 436 0.06 -37.61 -6.06
N LEU A 437 -0.20 -37.36 -4.77
CA LEU A 437 0.80 -37.52 -3.71
C LEU A 437 1.30 -38.97 -3.61
N SER A 438 0.43 -39.98 -3.68
CA SER A 438 0.83 -41.39 -3.66
C SER A 438 1.70 -41.77 -4.85
N ARG A 439 1.42 -41.23 -6.04
CA ARG A 439 2.28 -41.42 -7.22
C ARG A 439 3.66 -40.77 -7.01
N LEU A 440 3.69 -39.57 -6.44
CA LEU A 440 4.93 -38.89 -6.11
C LEU A 440 5.73 -39.65 -5.05
N GLN A 441 5.09 -40.20 -4.02
CA GLN A 441 5.71 -41.04 -3.00
C GLN A 441 6.41 -42.25 -3.61
N MET A 442 5.71 -42.98 -4.48
CA MET A 442 6.29 -44.13 -5.17
C MET A 442 7.55 -43.74 -5.95
N ARG A 443 7.49 -42.62 -6.68
CA ARG A 443 8.65 -42.09 -7.42
C ARG A 443 9.77 -41.63 -6.50
N LEU A 444 9.49 -40.94 -5.40
CA LEU A 444 10.52 -40.52 -4.44
C LEU A 444 11.29 -41.73 -3.91
N CYS A 445 10.59 -42.82 -3.60
CA CYS A 445 11.19 -44.06 -3.10
C CYS A 445 11.93 -44.87 -4.18
N SER A 446 11.46 -44.87 -5.43
CA SER A 446 12.05 -45.68 -6.51
C SER A 446 13.12 -44.96 -7.32
N ASP A 447 13.02 -43.64 -7.44
CA ASP A 447 13.77 -42.86 -8.42
C ASP A 447 15.08 -42.33 -7.85
N ILE A 448 15.09 -41.93 -6.57
CA ILE A 448 16.25 -41.35 -5.90
C ILE A 448 17.09 -42.45 -5.26
N ALA A 449 18.38 -42.51 -5.63
CA ALA A 449 19.34 -43.39 -4.97
C ALA A 449 19.48 -43.02 -3.50
N PHE A 450 19.48 -44.03 -2.62
CA PHE A 450 19.55 -43.83 -1.17
C PHE A 450 20.79 -43.03 -0.77
N GLU A 451 21.92 -43.28 -1.43
CA GLU A 451 23.21 -42.64 -1.22
C GLU A 451 23.15 -41.14 -1.55
N ASP A 452 22.48 -40.76 -2.64
CA ASP A 452 22.32 -39.35 -3.00
C ASP A 452 21.42 -38.60 -2.01
N LEU A 453 20.36 -39.25 -1.53
CA LEU A 453 19.45 -38.67 -0.53
C LEU A 453 20.16 -38.42 0.79
N TYR A 454 20.98 -39.37 1.20
CA TYR A 454 21.79 -39.31 2.39
C TYR A 454 22.82 -38.18 2.33
N VAL A 455 23.54 -38.06 1.21
CA VAL A 455 24.59 -37.04 1.06
C VAL A 455 24.02 -35.64 0.84
N ALA A 456 22.85 -35.52 0.20
CA ALA A 456 22.26 -34.23 -0.12
C ALA A 456 21.59 -33.52 1.07
N ALA A 457 21.21 -34.24 2.13
CA ALA A 457 20.48 -33.66 3.27
C ALA A 457 20.78 -34.38 4.60
N PRO A 458 20.87 -33.63 5.72
CA PRO A 458 20.96 -34.21 7.06
C PRO A 458 19.88 -35.24 7.37
N VAL A 459 20.24 -36.31 8.10
CA VAL A 459 19.37 -37.45 8.46
C VAL A 459 18.06 -37.00 9.13
N HIS A 460 18.11 -36.05 10.04
CA HIS A 460 16.91 -35.56 10.73
C HIS A 460 15.94 -34.80 9.80
N TRP A 461 16.39 -34.35 8.63
CA TRP A 461 15.52 -33.75 7.60
C TRP A 461 14.92 -34.79 6.68
N THR A 462 15.71 -35.77 6.25
CA THR A 462 15.18 -36.91 5.49
C THR A 462 14.16 -37.67 6.34
N ALA A 463 14.38 -37.83 7.64
CA ALA A 463 13.38 -38.36 8.58
C ALA A 463 12.04 -37.60 8.54
N LYS A 464 12.06 -36.26 8.52
CA LYS A 464 10.84 -35.44 8.40
C LYS A 464 10.19 -35.56 7.03
N LEU A 465 10.99 -35.66 5.96
CA LEU A 465 10.48 -35.97 4.63
C LEU A 465 9.71 -37.30 4.67
N TRP A 466 10.31 -38.36 5.20
CA TRP A 466 9.68 -39.68 5.29
C TRP A 466 8.42 -39.69 6.15
N GLN A 467 8.44 -39.00 7.28
CA GLN A 467 7.30 -38.91 8.19
C GLN A 467 6.10 -38.20 7.52
N HIS A 468 6.33 -37.02 6.94
CA HIS A 468 5.24 -36.17 6.45
C HIS A 468 4.84 -36.45 5.01
N TRP A 469 5.80 -36.77 4.15
CA TRP A 469 5.56 -36.95 2.71
C TRP A 469 5.37 -38.39 2.31
N VAL A 470 5.89 -39.37 3.05
CA VAL A 470 5.80 -40.81 2.72
C VAL A 470 4.97 -41.59 3.76
N PHE A 471 4.54 -40.93 4.83
CA PHE A 471 3.66 -41.48 5.86
C PHE A 471 4.24 -42.71 6.56
N LEU A 472 5.56 -42.80 6.67
CA LEU A 472 6.19 -43.82 7.51
C LEU A 472 5.80 -43.61 8.98
N SER A 473 5.61 -44.71 9.71
CA SER A 473 5.38 -44.67 11.15
C SER A 473 6.61 -44.13 11.87
N ASP A 474 6.43 -43.60 13.08
CA ASP A 474 7.57 -43.10 13.89
C ASP A 474 8.61 -44.22 14.14
N GLU A 475 8.19 -45.48 14.23
CA GLU A 475 9.08 -46.65 14.35
C GLU A 475 9.89 -46.89 13.07
N GLN A 476 9.25 -46.79 11.90
CA GLN A 476 9.92 -46.92 10.60
C GLN A 476 10.89 -45.78 10.35
N VAL A 477 10.50 -44.54 10.70
CA VAL A 477 11.38 -43.37 10.61
C VAL A 477 12.56 -43.53 11.56
N GLN A 478 12.35 -44.00 12.78
CA GLN A 478 13.45 -44.24 13.73
C GLN A 478 14.40 -45.35 13.25
N CYS A 479 13.87 -46.42 12.66
CA CYS A 479 14.67 -47.48 12.05
C CYS A 479 15.54 -46.92 10.92
N PHE A 480 14.96 -46.11 10.03
CA PHE A 480 15.70 -45.41 8.97
C PHE A 480 16.78 -44.49 9.54
N VAL A 481 16.48 -43.72 10.59
CA VAL A 481 17.46 -42.82 11.22
C VAL A 481 18.62 -43.61 11.79
N SER A 482 18.36 -44.70 12.50
CA SER A 482 19.42 -45.54 13.07
C SER A 482 20.29 -46.20 11.99
N GLU A 483 19.69 -46.71 10.92
CA GLU A 483 20.44 -47.25 9.78
C GLU A 483 21.27 -46.16 9.07
N ALA A 484 20.73 -44.96 8.92
CA ALA A 484 21.43 -43.83 8.33
C ALA A 484 22.59 -43.36 9.22
N GLU A 485 22.42 -43.33 10.54
CA GLU A 485 23.46 -43.00 11.52
C GLU A 485 24.56 -44.08 11.58
N GLU A 486 24.22 -45.36 11.43
CA GLU A 486 25.19 -46.46 11.36
C GLU A 486 26.03 -46.42 10.07
N ASN A 487 25.43 -45.95 8.98
CA ASN A 487 26.11 -45.79 7.69
C ASN A 487 26.85 -44.44 7.55
N ASP A 488 26.65 -43.50 8.49
CA ASP A 488 27.36 -42.21 8.51
C ASP A 488 28.82 -42.39 8.94
N ASN A 489 29.68 -42.68 7.96
CA ASN A 489 31.12 -42.75 8.19
C ASN A 489 31.82 -41.41 7.93
N ASP A 490 31.05 -40.33 7.78
CA ASP A 490 31.60 -39.00 7.56
C ASP A 490 32.54 -38.61 8.70
N ILE A 491 33.72 -38.15 8.33
CA ILE A 491 34.58 -37.44 9.27
C ILE A 491 33.90 -36.09 9.58
N GLU A 492 34.07 -35.57 10.81
CA GLU A 492 33.50 -34.28 11.24
C GLU A 492 33.73 -33.14 10.21
N THR A 493 34.86 -33.18 9.49
CA THR A 493 35.19 -32.27 8.39
C THR A 493 34.26 -32.41 7.19
N GLU A 494 33.97 -33.64 6.75
CA GLU A 494 33.09 -33.92 5.60
C GLU A 494 31.65 -33.54 5.91
N PHE A 495 31.19 -33.84 7.14
CA PHE A 495 29.89 -33.39 7.62
C PHE A 495 29.79 -31.86 7.59
N LYS A 496 30.82 -31.15 8.07
CA LYS A 496 30.86 -29.69 8.05
C LYS A 496 30.83 -29.13 6.62
N GLU A 497 31.63 -29.69 5.71
CA GLU A 497 31.63 -29.31 4.30
C GLU A 497 30.27 -29.54 3.63
N ARG A 498 29.58 -30.64 3.97
CA ARG A 498 28.22 -30.94 3.52
C ARG A 498 27.22 -29.89 4.01
N ILE A 499 27.27 -29.52 5.28
CA ILE A 499 26.42 -28.47 5.86
C ILE A 499 26.71 -27.11 5.22
N GLU A 500 27.96 -26.77 5.00
CA GLU A 500 28.37 -25.54 4.31
C GLU A 500 27.86 -25.52 2.86
N GLY A 501 27.98 -26.63 2.13
CA GLY A 501 27.41 -26.82 0.79
C GLY A 501 25.89 -26.64 0.78
N TRP A 502 25.20 -27.18 1.79
CA TRP A 502 23.76 -27.00 1.96
C TRP A 502 23.40 -25.53 2.19
N HIS A 503 24.12 -24.82 3.06
CA HIS A 503 23.92 -23.39 3.28
C HIS A 503 24.21 -22.56 2.03
N ALA A 504 25.20 -22.94 1.22
CA ALA A 504 25.50 -22.31 -0.05
C ALA A 504 24.35 -22.51 -1.07
N LEU A 505 23.83 -23.72 -1.22
CA LEU A 505 22.65 -23.99 -2.06
C LEU A 505 21.42 -23.24 -1.52
N GLN A 506 21.20 -23.28 -0.22
CA GLN A 506 20.14 -22.51 0.42
C GLN A 506 20.28 -21.02 0.12
N ALA A 507 21.50 -20.46 0.16
CA ALA A 507 21.79 -19.06 -0.19
C ALA A 507 21.43 -18.68 -1.63
N ARG A 508 21.47 -19.64 -2.56
CA ARG A 508 21.06 -19.43 -3.96
C ARG A 508 19.55 -19.38 -4.14
N VAL A 509 18.77 -20.04 -3.27
CA VAL A 509 17.30 -20.06 -3.33
C VAL A 509 16.71 -18.66 -3.09
N ALA A 510 15.91 -18.16 -4.05
CA ALA A 510 15.22 -16.88 -3.88
C ALA A 510 14.10 -17.00 -2.83
N PHE A 511 13.52 -15.90 -2.34
CA PHE A 511 12.42 -15.89 -1.34
C PHE A 511 12.76 -16.25 0.12
N LYS A 512 14.00 -16.10 0.59
CA LYS A 512 14.24 -16.26 2.04
C LYS A 512 13.48 -15.20 2.84
N PRO A 513 12.72 -15.54 3.90
CA PRO A 513 12.09 -14.57 4.81
C PRO A 513 13.05 -13.50 5.34
N ALA A 514 14.32 -13.86 5.54
CA ALA A 514 15.39 -12.95 5.95
C ALA A 514 15.73 -11.91 4.87
N SER A 515 15.71 -12.29 3.59
CA SER A 515 15.95 -11.37 2.48
C SER A 515 14.94 -10.23 2.50
N PHE A 516 13.66 -10.49 2.80
CA PHE A 516 12.60 -9.45 2.88
C PHE A 516 12.84 -8.37 3.95
N SER A 517 13.86 -8.47 4.79
CA SER A 517 14.22 -7.43 5.76
C SER A 517 14.47 -6.06 5.12
N SER A 518 14.95 -6.02 3.88
CA SER A 518 15.14 -4.78 3.11
C SER A 518 13.84 -4.14 2.60
N PHE A 519 12.72 -4.89 2.63
CA PHE A 519 11.39 -4.44 2.21
C PHE A 519 10.44 -4.46 3.41
N THR A 520 10.63 -3.52 4.33
CA THR A 520 9.90 -3.48 5.61
C THR A 520 8.38 -3.48 5.47
N GLN A 521 7.84 -2.73 4.50
CA GLN A 521 6.39 -2.61 4.27
C GLN A 521 5.87 -3.88 3.61
N MET A 522 6.55 -4.36 2.57
CA MET A 522 6.15 -5.61 1.90
C MET A 522 6.32 -6.83 2.79
N LYS A 523 7.33 -6.87 3.65
CA LYS A 523 7.46 -7.92 4.66
C LYS A 523 6.26 -7.96 5.60
N ALA A 524 5.75 -6.81 6.03
CA ALA A 524 4.58 -6.77 6.89
C ALA A 524 3.32 -7.27 6.18
N LEU A 525 3.16 -6.94 4.89
CA LEU A 525 2.07 -7.43 4.05
C LEU A 525 2.16 -8.95 3.82
N LEU A 526 3.35 -9.45 3.48
CA LEU A 526 3.59 -10.85 3.12
C LEU A 526 3.65 -11.79 4.32
N LYS A 527 3.94 -11.29 5.54
CA LYS A 527 4.20 -12.13 6.72
C LYS A 527 3.17 -13.25 6.97
N PRO A 528 1.85 -13.04 6.83
CA PRO A 528 0.87 -14.11 7.05
C PRO A 528 0.98 -15.26 6.04
N HIS A 529 1.55 -14.98 4.86
CA HIS A 529 1.63 -15.87 3.71
C HIS A 529 3.03 -16.44 3.45
N LEU A 530 4.00 -16.02 4.26
CA LEU A 530 5.35 -16.57 4.20
C LEU A 530 5.45 -17.73 5.18
N ILE A 531 5.84 -18.89 4.66
CA ILE A 531 6.18 -20.06 5.45
C ILE A 531 7.52 -19.77 6.15
N SER A 532 7.42 -19.14 7.31
CA SER A 532 8.58 -18.95 8.18
C SER A 532 8.75 -20.21 9.00
N ARG A 533 9.41 -21.22 8.44
CA ARG A 533 9.94 -22.28 9.30
C ARG A 533 10.90 -21.60 10.28
N LYS A 534 10.74 -21.84 11.58
CA LYS A 534 11.81 -21.49 12.52
C LYS A 534 13.09 -22.06 11.91
N PRO A 535 14.19 -21.28 11.80
CA PRO A 535 15.46 -21.91 11.47
C PRO A 535 15.53 -23.12 12.37
N LEU A 536 15.73 -24.30 11.76
CA LEU A 536 16.09 -25.49 12.50
C LEU A 536 17.41 -25.10 13.15
N LYS A 537 17.32 -24.38 14.28
CA LYS A 537 18.46 -24.14 15.13
C LYS A 537 18.91 -25.53 15.42
N ASP A 538 20.16 -25.81 15.09
CA ASP A 538 20.83 -27.01 15.53
C ASP A 538 20.42 -27.20 16.98
N GLU A 539 19.68 -28.26 17.27
CA GLU A 539 19.47 -28.72 18.63
C GLU A 539 20.79 -29.30 19.17
N GLN A 540 21.92 -28.67 18.84
CA GLN A 540 23.24 -28.91 19.39
C GLN A 540 23.29 -28.57 20.89
N GLU A 541 22.29 -27.89 21.45
CA GLU A 541 22.29 -27.57 22.89
C GLU A 541 21.90 -28.72 23.82
N SER A 542 21.40 -29.88 23.34
CA SER A 542 21.41 -31.12 24.16
C SER A 542 20.84 -32.35 23.43
N VAL A 543 21.65 -33.05 22.62
CA VAL A 543 21.46 -34.51 22.50
C VAL A 543 22.02 -35.14 23.78
N LYS A 544 21.24 -35.06 24.87
CA LYS A 544 21.38 -36.00 25.98
C LYS A 544 20.46 -37.20 25.67
N PRO A 545 20.91 -38.45 25.86
CA PRO A 545 20.11 -39.64 25.55
C PRO A 545 18.75 -39.55 26.27
N ALA A 546 17.68 -39.49 25.49
CA ALA A 546 16.35 -39.13 25.97
C ALA A 546 15.72 -40.28 26.77
N ARG A 547 15.59 -40.06 28.08
CA ARG A 547 14.77 -40.85 28.99
C ARG A 547 13.29 -40.51 28.76
N LYS A 548 12.49 -41.52 28.42
CA LYS A 548 11.03 -41.49 28.18
C LYS A 548 10.28 -40.61 29.19
N ARG A 549 9.58 -39.57 28.70
CA ARG A 549 8.44 -38.95 29.39
C ARG A 549 7.21 -39.02 28.48
N ARG A 550 6.19 -39.74 28.95
CA ARG A 550 4.84 -39.76 28.36
C ARG A 550 4.18 -38.41 28.61
N CYS A 551 3.60 -37.81 27.57
CA CYS A 551 2.74 -36.64 27.68
C CYS A 551 1.28 -37.07 27.49
N THR A 552 0.46 -36.77 28.48
CA THR A 552 -1.01 -36.89 28.50
C THR A 552 -1.67 -35.87 27.58
N GLY A 553 -2.75 -36.32 26.92
CA GLY A 553 -3.39 -35.67 25.77
C GLY A 553 -4.08 -34.33 26.03
N LYS A 554 -4.45 -33.69 24.91
CA LYS A 554 -5.35 -32.54 24.84
C LYS A 554 -6.51 -32.86 23.90
N GLU A 555 -7.69 -32.50 24.37
CA GLU A 555 -9.00 -32.70 23.77
C GLU A 555 -9.16 -32.00 22.41
N LEU A 556 -9.89 -32.66 21.50
CA LEU A 556 -10.37 -32.11 20.24
C LEU A 556 -11.48 -31.10 20.50
N VAL A 557 -11.38 -29.92 19.88
CA VAL A 557 -12.46 -28.92 19.83
C VAL A 557 -13.29 -29.14 18.56
N ASP A 558 -14.61 -29.16 18.73
CA ASP A 558 -15.65 -29.39 17.72
C ASP A 558 -15.68 -28.28 16.63
N PRO A 559 -15.57 -28.61 15.33
CA PRO A 559 -15.66 -27.66 14.22
C PRO A 559 -16.98 -26.86 14.16
N ALA A 560 -18.10 -27.41 14.68
CA ALA A 560 -19.36 -26.69 14.75
C ALA A 560 -19.33 -25.53 15.78
N GLN A 561 -18.33 -25.51 16.66
CA GLN A 561 -18.07 -24.42 17.59
C GLN A 561 -17.31 -23.25 16.93
N LEU A 562 -16.59 -23.50 15.83
CA LEU A 562 -15.81 -22.49 15.10
C LEU A 562 -16.69 -21.65 14.16
N GLU A 563 -17.72 -22.22 13.53
CA GLU A 563 -18.68 -21.44 12.74
C GLU A 563 -19.58 -20.55 13.60
N ARG A 564 -19.93 -20.98 14.83
CA ARG A 564 -20.57 -20.09 15.82
C ARG A 564 -19.64 -18.98 16.31
N SER A 565 -18.32 -19.11 16.15
CA SER A 565 -17.34 -18.12 16.64
C SER A 565 -17.23 -16.87 15.74
N PHE A 566 -17.66 -16.94 14.47
CA PHE A 566 -17.71 -15.77 13.60
C PHE A 566 -18.91 -14.86 13.88
N ASP A 567 -20.05 -15.41 14.31
CA ASP A 567 -21.17 -14.63 14.83
C ASP A 567 -20.86 -14.04 16.23
N VAL A 568 -20.02 -14.71 17.02
CA VAL A 568 -19.50 -14.17 18.29
C VAL A 568 -18.61 -12.94 18.08
N LEU A 569 -17.87 -12.85 16.97
CA LEU A 569 -17.06 -11.68 16.64
C LEU A 569 -17.89 -10.45 16.24
N LEU A 570 -19.17 -10.60 15.93
CA LEU A 570 -20.09 -9.47 15.67
C LEU A 570 -20.95 -9.11 16.88
N LEU A 571 -20.79 -9.80 18.02
CA LEU A 571 -21.43 -9.39 19.26
C LEU A 571 -20.95 -7.98 19.65
N PRO A 572 -21.86 -7.05 19.96
CA PRO A 572 -21.51 -5.66 20.25
C PRO A 572 -20.42 -5.51 21.32
N ASP A 573 -20.37 -6.42 22.30
CA ASP A 573 -19.43 -6.36 23.43
C ASP A 573 -18.01 -6.81 23.06
N VAL A 574 -17.88 -7.83 22.19
CA VAL A 574 -16.58 -8.26 21.65
C VAL A 574 -16.01 -7.16 20.75
N MET A 575 -16.87 -6.58 19.91
CA MET A 575 -16.49 -5.47 19.05
C MET A 575 -16.11 -4.21 19.82
N GLU A 576 -16.81 -3.92 20.91
CA GLU A 576 -16.44 -2.86 21.84
C GLU A 576 -15.05 -3.10 22.46
N HIS A 577 -14.75 -4.34 22.87
CA HIS A 577 -13.43 -4.70 23.39
C HIS A 577 -12.33 -4.48 22.33
N VAL A 578 -12.52 -4.94 21.10
CA VAL A 578 -11.57 -4.73 20.00
C VAL A 578 -11.40 -3.22 19.70
N CYS A 579 -12.51 -2.48 19.64
CA CYS A 579 -12.51 -1.04 19.41
C CYS A 579 -11.82 -0.26 20.53
N SER A 580 -11.79 -0.77 21.77
CA SER A 580 -11.16 -0.10 22.90
C SER A 580 -9.64 0.10 22.73
N PHE A 581 -8.99 -0.71 21.89
CA PHE A 581 -7.57 -0.59 21.55
C PHE A 581 -7.30 0.43 20.43
N MET A 582 -8.33 1.00 19.82
CA MET A 582 -8.21 1.86 18.65
C MET A 582 -8.05 3.33 19.04
N SER A 583 -7.23 4.06 18.28
CA SER A 583 -7.14 5.53 18.44
C SER A 583 -8.47 6.21 18.05
N ALA A 584 -8.75 7.37 18.64
CA ALA A 584 -9.92 8.19 18.30
C ALA A 584 -10.08 8.45 16.79
N LYS A 585 -8.97 8.61 16.05
CA LYS A 585 -9.00 8.80 14.59
C LYS A 585 -9.52 7.56 13.85
N ARG A 586 -9.16 6.36 14.32
CA ARG A 586 -9.63 5.10 13.75
C ARG A 586 -11.10 4.85 14.11
N LEU A 587 -11.52 5.13 15.35
CA LEU A 587 -12.93 5.05 15.76
C LEU A 587 -13.84 5.94 14.89
N CYS A 588 -13.43 7.19 14.64
CA CYS A 588 -14.20 8.07 13.74
C CYS A 588 -14.28 7.56 12.30
N ARG A 589 -13.28 6.83 11.82
CA ARG A 589 -13.28 6.24 10.47
C ARG A 589 -14.16 5.00 10.40
N MET A 590 -14.16 4.18 11.45
CA MET A 590 -15.07 3.03 11.54
C MET A 590 -16.53 3.44 11.49
N ALA A 591 -16.87 4.57 12.12
CA ALA A 591 -18.23 5.12 12.06
C ALA A 591 -18.73 5.41 10.63
N LEU A 592 -17.83 5.52 9.65
CA LEU A 592 -18.17 5.76 8.24
C LEU A 592 -18.38 4.46 7.45
N VAL A 593 -18.05 3.28 8.03
CA VAL A 593 -18.11 1.99 7.34
C VAL A 593 -19.55 1.47 7.28
N CYS A 594 -20.25 1.39 8.41
CA CYS A 594 -21.66 1.00 8.47
C CYS A 594 -22.35 1.54 9.74
N ARG A 595 -23.68 1.40 9.82
CA ARG A 595 -24.49 1.87 10.97
C ARG A 595 -24.10 1.20 12.28
N THR A 596 -23.92 -0.12 12.30
CA THR A 596 -23.52 -0.87 13.51
C THR A 596 -22.18 -0.36 14.06
N PHE A 597 -21.21 -0.09 13.18
CA PHE A 597 -19.95 0.52 13.59
C PHE A 597 -20.10 1.95 14.06
N ALA A 598 -21.02 2.73 13.48
CA ALA A 598 -21.35 4.07 13.97
C ALA A 598 -21.88 4.00 15.41
N ASP A 599 -22.81 3.08 15.69
CA ASP A 599 -23.42 2.90 17.01
C ASP A 599 -22.39 2.44 18.04
N ILE A 600 -21.56 1.43 17.72
CA ILE A 600 -20.46 0.98 18.59
C ILE A 600 -19.48 2.13 18.83
N SER A 601 -19.10 2.88 17.78
CA SER A 601 -18.19 4.01 17.90
C SER A 601 -18.75 5.16 18.75
N HIS A 602 -20.04 5.18 19.06
CA HIS A 602 -20.66 6.19 19.92
C HIS A 602 -20.75 5.77 21.40
N ARG A 603 -20.44 4.51 21.75
CA ARG A 603 -20.48 4.02 23.13
C ARG A 603 -19.49 4.77 24.04
N ALA A 604 -19.97 5.17 25.21
CA ALA A 604 -19.22 5.93 26.22
C ALA A 604 -17.93 5.23 26.69
N SER A 605 -17.98 3.90 26.80
CA SER A 605 -16.89 3.01 27.20
C SER A 605 -15.65 3.08 26.31
N LEU A 606 -15.79 3.40 25.02
CA LEU A 606 -14.66 3.57 24.10
C LEU A 606 -13.98 4.93 24.29
N TRP A 607 -14.77 5.97 24.54
CA TRP A 607 -14.26 7.34 24.63
C TRP A 607 -13.75 7.69 26.02
N LYS A 608 -14.27 7.09 27.10
CA LYS A 608 -13.81 7.33 28.48
C LYS A 608 -12.31 7.04 28.65
N PRO A 609 -11.76 5.87 28.28
CA PRO A 609 -10.31 5.62 28.41
C PRO A 609 -9.47 6.56 27.55
N LEU A 610 -9.94 6.87 26.34
CA LEU A 610 -9.26 7.81 25.45
C LEU A 610 -9.19 9.19 26.08
N TYR A 611 -10.31 9.72 26.59
CA TYR A 611 -10.42 11.01 27.26
C TYR A 611 -9.51 11.10 28.50
N MET A 612 -9.52 10.09 29.36
CA MET A 612 -8.69 10.07 30.58
C MET A 612 -7.20 10.06 30.25
N ARG A 613 -6.81 9.50 29.09
CA ARG A 613 -5.42 9.49 28.59
C ARG A 613 -5.06 10.74 27.76
N VAL A 614 -6.01 11.63 27.44
CA VAL A 614 -5.75 12.84 26.65
C VAL A 614 -4.79 13.76 27.41
N GLY A 615 -3.56 13.84 26.90
CA GLY A 615 -2.50 14.69 27.46
C GLY A 615 -1.24 13.91 27.81
N ILE A 616 -1.34 12.61 28.09
CA ILE A 616 -0.18 11.79 28.44
C ILE A 616 0.69 11.58 27.18
N PRO A 617 1.97 12.00 27.17
CA PRO A 617 2.84 11.76 26.04
C PRO A 617 3.11 10.27 25.86
N VAL A 618 2.72 9.72 24.71
CA VAL A 618 3.04 8.35 24.32
C VAL A 618 4.43 8.34 23.68
N GLY A 619 5.49 8.32 24.50
CA GLY A 619 6.88 8.19 24.04
C GLY A 619 7.93 8.83 24.95
N LYS A 620 9.13 8.24 25.01
CA LYS A 620 10.28 8.60 25.87
C LYS A 620 11.01 9.93 25.51
N LYS A 621 10.32 10.97 25.03
CA LYS A 621 10.99 12.28 24.82
C LYS A 621 10.83 13.16 26.07
N HIS A 622 11.93 13.29 26.81
CA HIS A 622 12.01 13.73 28.21
C HIS A 622 11.94 15.25 28.49
N SER A 623 11.56 16.12 27.56
CA SER A 623 11.77 17.57 27.75
C SER A 623 10.53 18.43 28.07
N ALA A 624 9.35 17.85 28.29
CA ALA A 624 8.17 18.62 28.71
C ALA A 624 7.42 17.92 29.84
N LEU A 625 7.14 18.64 30.93
CA LEU A 625 6.29 18.19 32.03
C LEU A 625 4.96 17.62 31.47
N PRO A 626 4.60 16.37 31.79
CA PRO A 626 3.37 15.79 31.29
C PRO A 626 2.16 16.55 31.86
N PRO A 627 1.12 16.83 31.05
CA PRO A 627 -0.16 17.30 31.56
C PRO A 627 -0.66 16.35 32.65
N ALA A 628 -1.16 16.90 33.76
CA ALA A 628 -1.79 16.10 34.80
C ALA A 628 -2.93 15.26 34.19
N PRO A 629 -3.05 13.97 34.56
CA PRO A 629 -4.12 13.12 34.07
C PRO A 629 -5.47 13.74 34.44
N VAL A 630 -6.45 13.57 33.55
CA VAL A 630 -7.81 14.06 33.81
C VAL A 630 -8.39 13.25 34.97
N THR A 631 -8.95 13.92 35.97
CA THR A 631 -9.63 13.30 37.10
C THR A 631 -11.13 13.55 36.97
N CYS A 632 -11.92 12.48 36.91
CA CYS A 632 -13.36 12.56 37.04
C CYS A 632 -13.73 12.44 38.53
N GLN A 633 -14.43 13.44 39.08
CA GLN A 633 -14.93 13.42 40.46
C GLN A 633 -16.45 13.23 40.53
N HIS A 634 -17.10 13.03 39.38
CA HIS A 634 -18.52 12.73 39.33
C HIS A 634 -18.77 11.31 39.89
N GLY A 635 -19.91 11.11 40.54
CA GLY A 635 -20.37 9.81 40.99
C GLY A 635 -20.76 8.91 39.81
N ASP A 636 -20.86 7.60 40.06
CA ASP A 636 -21.12 6.60 39.02
C ASP A 636 -22.45 6.80 38.28
N GLY A 637 -23.39 7.55 38.87
CA GLY A 637 -24.68 7.89 38.26
C GLY A 637 -24.64 9.07 37.27
N TYR A 638 -23.52 9.78 37.13
CA TYR A 638 -23.41 10.91 36.19
C TYR A 638 -22.97 10.45 34.80
N GLU A 639 -23.87 10.55 33.82
CA GLU A 639 -23.57 10.21 32.43
C GLU A 639 -22.80 11.33 31.71
N HIS A 640 -21.59 11.01 31.24
CA HIS A 640 -20.76 11.91 30.45
C HIS A 640 -20.92 11.67 28.95
N ASN A 641 -21.01 12.75 28.18
CA ASN A 641 -20.75 12.70 26.74
C ASN A 641 -19.23 12.71 26.45
N TRP A 642 -18.56 11.58 26.76
CA TRP A 642 -17.10 11.43 26.66
C TRP A 642 -16.56 11.78 25.26
N ARG A 643 -17.34 11.51 24.20
CA ARG A 643 -16.96 11.83 22.82
C ARG A 643 -16.86 13.33 22.60
N GLN A 644 -17.89 14.08 23.00
CA GLN A 644 -17.88 15.54 22.89
C GLN A 644 -16.74 16.14 23.72
N MET A 645 -16.61 15.70 24.98
CA MET A 645 -15.55 16.15 25.88
C MET A 645 -14.14 15.89 25.29
N TYR A 646 -13.92 14.72 24.68
CA TYR A 646 -12.68 14.42 23.96
C TYR A 646 -12.43 15.36 22.78
N GLN A 647 -13.46 15.66 21.98
CA GLN A 647 -13.32 16.56 20.84
C GLN A 647 -12.96 17.99 21.27
N GLU A 648 -13.62 18.51 22.29
CA GLU A 648 -13.37 19.85 22.84
C GLU A 648 -11.94 19.94 23.42
N ARG A 649 -11.55 18.99 24.28
CA ARG A 649 -10.20 18.93 24.85
C ARG A 649 -9.12 18.74 23.79
N SER A 650 -9.36 17.91 22.78
CA SER A 650 -8.43 17.71 21.65
C SER A 650 -8.24 18.99 20.83
N LYS A 651 -9.30 19.78 20.60
CA LYS A 651 -9.21 21.09 19.93
C LYS A 651 -8.34 22.05 20.74
N VAL A 652 -8.53 22.11 22.06
CA VAL A 652 -7.72 22.94 22.96
C VAL A 652 -6.26 22.52 22.96
N LEU A 653 -5.96 21.23 23.10
CA LEU A 653 -4.58 20.72 23.03
C LEU A 653 -3.89 21.03 21.70
N ARG A 654 -4.60 20.95 20.57
CA ARG A 654 -4.04 21.34 19.27
C ARG A 654 -3.71 22.83 19.21
N ARG A 655 -4.56 23.69 19.78
CA ARG A 655 -4.28 25.14 19.89
C ARG A 655 -3.06 25.36 20.77
N LEU A 656 -2.98 24.70 21.92
CA LEU A 656 -1.86 24.78 22.86
C LEU A 656 -0.52 24.41 22.19
N ARG A 657 -0.46 23.26 21.50
CA ARG A 657 0.74 22.82 20.78
C ARG A 657 1.17 23.81 19.70
N ARG A 658 0.23 24.43 18.98
CA ARG A 658 0.54 25.47 17.99
C ARG A 658 1.13 26.71 18.64
N THR A 659 0.60 27.13 19.79
CA THR A 659 1.16 28.26 20.55
C THR A 659 2.56 27.93 21.06
N GLN A 660 2.77 26.75 21.65
CA GLN A 660 4.08 26.29 22.13
C GLN A 660 5.12 26.25 20.99
N LEU A 661 4.75 25.73 19.82
CA LEU A 661 5.64 25.71 18.65
C LEU A 661 5.99 27.12 18.15
N ARG A 662 5.05 28.07 18.21
CA ARG A 662 5.31 29.48 17.86
C ARG A 662 6.26 30.13 18.85
N THR A 663 6.08 29.89 20.15
CA THR A 663 6.97 30.39 21.20
C THR A 663 8.37 29.79 21.08
N ALA A 664 8.48 28.47 20.87
CA ALA A 664 9.77 27.81 20.66
C ALA A 664 10.50 28.38 19.43
N LYS A 665 9.79 28.54 18.32
CA LYS A 665 10.35 29.15 17.11
C LYS A 665 10.76 30.62 17.31
N ALA A 666 9.98 31.40 18.07
CA ALA A 666 10.34 32.78 18.39
C ALA A 666 11.61 32.87 19.25
N ILE A 667 11.79 31.92 20.16
CA ILE A 667 12.99 31.82 20.99
C ILE A 667 14.19 31.40 20.13
N GLU A 668 14.05 30.41 19.24
CA GLU A 668 15.12 30.01 18.31
C GLU A 668 15.56 31.17 17.40
N VAL A 669 14.60 31.98 16.88
CA VAL A 669 14.92 33.15 16.06
C VAL A 669 15.63 34.23 16.88
N SER A 670 15.17 34.49 18.11
CA SER A 670 15.82 35.46 19.01
C SER A 670 17.21 35.01 19.46
N GLU A 671 17.44 33.71 19.66
CA GLU A 671 18.77 33.16 19.99
C GLU A 671 19.74 33.38 18.82
N VAL A 672 19.33 33.10 17.59
CA VAL A 672 20.16 33.31 16.39
C VAL A 672 20.48 34.80 16.16
N GLU A 673 19.56 35.71 16.49
CA GLU A 673 19.82 37.16 16.40
C GLU A 673 20.74 37.66 17.53
N SER A 674 20.65 37.08 18.74
CA SER A 674 21.49 37.46 19.88
C SER A 674 22.95 36.97 19.78
N PHE A 675 23.22 35.89 19.04
CA PHE A 675 24.59 35.40 18.80
C PHE A 675 25.44 36.34 17.91
N ASN A 676 24.84 37.36 17.29
CA ASN A 676 25.55 38.38 16.50
C ASN A 676 25.85 39.68 17.26
N ALA A 677 25.45 39.80 18.53
CA ALA A 677 25.74 40.96 19.38
C ALA A 677 26.69 40.54 20.52
N THR A 678 27.84 41.20 20.58
CA THR A 678 29.02 40.89 21.37
C THR A 678 28.76 40.75 22.88
N GLU A 679 29.51 39.83 23.48
CA GLU A 679 29.52 39.39 24.87
C GLU A 679 29.55 40.53 25.92
N ALA A 680 28.62 40.48 26.88
CA ALA A 680 28.83 40.67 28.33
C ALA A 680 27.52 41.02 29.04
N SER A 681 26.78 40.01 29.55
CA SER A 681 25.89 40.12 30.73
C SER A 681 25.14 38.81 30.96
N SER A 682 25.50 38.10 32.02
CA SER A 682 24.82 36.90 32.52
C SER A 682 23.49 37.27 33.20
N SER A 683 22.47 37.65 32.42
CA SER A 683 21.12 37.85 32.96
C SER A 683 20.29 36.58 32.88
N SER A 684 19.71 36.18 34.01
CA SER A 684 18.87 35.01 34.22
C SER A 684 17.79 34.85 33.15
N ARG A 685 17.86 33.75 32.39
CA ARG A 685 16.87 33.38 31.38
C ARG A 685 15.49 33.25 32.06
N PRO A 686 14.47 34.02 31.66
CA PRO A 686 13.16 33.94 32.29
C PRO A 686 12.60 32.52 32.10
N PRO A 687 12.00 31.92 33.14
CA PRO A 687 11.50 30.55 33.08
C PRO A 687 10.50 30.42 31.93
N LEU A 688 10.79 29.47 31.03
CA LEU A 688 9.93 29.11 29.91
C LEU A 688 8.56 28.70 30.45
N PHE A 689 7.61 29.59 30.23
CA PHE A 689 6.25 29.42 30.66
C PHE A 689 5.57 28.27 29.90
N VAL A 690 5.14 27.24 30.63
CA VAL A 690 4.42 26.10 30.07
C VAL A 690 2.94 26.22 30.45
N PRO A 691 2.06 26.64 29.53
CA PRO A 691 0.63 26.73 29.83
C PRO A 691 0.05 25.34 30.14
N LEU A 692 -0.79 25.26 31.19
CA LEU A 692 -1.34 24.04 31.75
C LEU A 692 -2.86 23.97 31.52
N ILE A 693 -3.40 22.77 31.26
CA ILE A 693 -4.86 22.57 31.14
C ILE A 693 -5.39 22.02 32.46
N CYS A 694 -6.55 22.50 32.91
CA CYS A 694 -7.22 21.98 34.10
C CYS A 694 -7.44 20.45 34.01
N SER A 695 -7.19 19.74 35.12
CA SER A 695 -7.38 18.29 35.23
C SER A 695 -8.82 17.84 35.51
N TYR A 696 -9.74 18.74 35.86
CA TYR A 696 -11.14 18.36 36.10
C TYR A 696 -11.83 17.98 34.79
N CYS A 697 -12.53 16.85 34.78
CA CYS A 697 -13.24 16.43 33.56
C CYS A 697 -14.30 17.47 33.17
N GLY A 698 -14.37 17.79 31.87
CA GLY A 698 -15.28 18.80 31.32
C GLY A 698 -14.76 20.23 31.41
N CYS A 699 -13.56 20.45 31.98
CA CYS A 699 -12.90 21.74 31.96
C CYS A 699 -11.74 21.76 30.95
N ASP A 700 -11.87 22.59 29.92
CA ASP A 700 -10.83 22.79 28.90
C ASP A 700 -10.14 24.17 29.00
N GLN A 701 -10.17 24.77 30.20
CA GLN A 701 -9.47 26.04 30.46
C GLN A 701 -7.96 25.84 30.44
N VAL A 702 -7.28 26.73 29.73
CA VAL A 702 -5.82 26.81 29.64
C VAL A 702 -5.36 27.92 30.58
N LEU A 703 -4.57 27.56 31.56
CA LEU A 703 -4.10 28.42 32.64
C LEU A 703 -2.61 28.65 32.50
N LYS A 704 -2.17 29.79 33.01
CA LYS A 704 -0.85 30.32 32.74
C LYS A 704 0.19 29.69 33.67
N SER A 705 -0.09 29.67 34.95
CA SER A 705 0.82 29.16 35.98
C SER A 705 0.21 28.00 36.76
N ALA A 706 1.06 27.27 37.49
CA ALA A 706 0.59 26.26 38.44
C ALA A 706 -0.28 26.88 39.56
N SER A 707 0.03 28.11 40.00
CA SER A 707 -0.79 28.83 40.99
C SER A 707 -2.19 29.16 40.46
N GLU A 708 -2.32 29.55 39.19
CA GLU A 708 -3.63 29.75 38.55
C GLU A 708 -4.39 28.44 38.41
N VAL A 709 -3.71 27.33 38.11
CA VAL A 709 -4.33 25.99 38.10
C VAL A 709 -4.90 25.63 39.46
N GLU A 710 -4.14 25.84 40.54
CA GLU A 710 -4.61 25.56 41.90
C GLU A 710 -5.80 26.44 42.30
N ALA A 711 -5.73 27.75 42.03
CA ALA A 711 -6.84 28.67 42.28
C ALA A 711 -8.10 28.28 41.49
N HIS A 712 -7.93 27.91 40.22
CA HIS A 712 -9.02 27.44 39.37
C HIS A 712 -9.62 26.11 39.86
N GLN A 713 -8.79 25.16 40.31
CA GLN A 713 -9.25 23.89 40.88
C GLN A 713 -10.02 24.07 42.20
N LYS A 714 -9.70 25.10 43.00
CA LYS A 714 -10.48 25.45 44.20
C LYS A 714 -11.92 25.89 43.86
N LEU A 715 -12.14 26.50 42.69
CA LEU A 715 -13.50 26.86 42.24
C LEU A 715 -14.36 25.64 41.96
N HIS A 716 -13.79 24.60 41.33
CA HIS A 716 -14.49 23.33 41.11
C HIS A 716 -14.95 22.69 42.43
N LYS A 717 -14.08 22.69 43.44
CA LYS A 717 -14.41 22.15 44.78
C LYS A 717 -15.52 22.93 45.50
N ARG A 718 -15.66 24.23 45.21
CA ARG A 718 -16.67 25.08 45.86
C ARG A 718 -18.09 24.81 45.35
N PHE A 719 -18.22 24.43 44.08
CA PHE A 719 -19.51 24.18 43.44
C PHE A 719 -19.64 22.71 43.06
N THR A 720 -19.37 21.82 44.03
CA THR A 720 -19.57 20.37 43.89
C THR A 720 -20.95 20.00 44.44
N CYS A 721 -21.73 19.25 43.67
CA CYS A 721 -23.03 18.73 44.11
C CYS A 721 -22.85 17.85 45.35
N THR A 722 -23.66 18.08 46.38
CA THR A 722 -23.62 17.32 47.63
C THR A 722 -24.29 15.96 47.51
N GLU A 723 -25.05 15.70 46.44
CA GLU A 723 -25.70 14.41 46.24
C GLU A 723 -24.65 13.32 45.98
N MET A 724 -24.68 12.29 46.82
CA MET A 724 -23.72 11.18 46.81
C MET A 724 -23.65 10.45 45.46
N SER A 725 -24.76 10.39 44.73
CA SER A 725 -24.91 9.75 43.42
C SER A 725 -24.25 10.54 42.28
N CYS A 726 -24.08 11.86 42.44
CA CYS A 726 -23.73 12.75 41.35
C CYS A 726 -22.38 13.44 41.52
N ARG A 727 -22.12 14.09 42.67
CA ARG A 727 -20.86 14.80 42.97
C ARG A 727 -20.31 15.69 41.83
N ALA A 728 -21.18 16.20 40.95
CA ALA A 728 -20.76 17.00 39.81
C ALA A 728 -20.16 18.33 40.23
N SER A 729 -19.04 18.72 39.63
CA SER A 729 -18.32 19.96 39.97
C SER A 729 -18.41 20.99 38.85
N PHE A 730 -18.73 22.24 39.20
CA PHE A 730 -18.97 23.32 38.23
C PHE A 730 -18.05 24.51 38.48
N LEU A 731 -17.85 25.32 37.44
CA LEU A 731 -17.04 26.54 37.54
C LEU A 731 -17.79 27.78 38.02
N GLY A 732 -19.10 27.70 38.14
CA GLY A 732 -19.90 28.85 38.51
C GLY A 732 -21.26 28.47 39.08
N LEU A 733 -21.73 29.33 39.98
CA LEU A 733 -22.99 29.18 40.71
C LEU A 733 -24.19 28.98 39.77
N TYR A 734 -24.20 29.63 38.60
CA TYR A 734 -25.30 29.48 37.64
C TYR A 734 -25.43 28.04 37.11
N LYS A 735 -24.32 27.43 36.67
CA LYS A 735 -24.33 26.04 36.15
C LYS A 735 -24.62 25.03 37.26
N PHE A 736 -24.07 25.29 38.45
CA PHE A 736 -24.37 24.51 39.65
C PHE A 736 -25.87 24.57 40.01
N ASN A 737 -26.48 25.76 40.05
CA ASN A 737 -27.90 25.92 40.34
C ASN A 737 -28.80 25.33 39.26
N ALA A 738 -28.39 25.37 37.98
CA ALA A 738 -29.11 24.70 36.90
C ALA A 738 -29.09 23.18 37.10
N HIS A 739 -27.93 22.61 37.39
CA HIS A 739 -27.76 21.19 37.68
C HIS A 739 -28.53 20.74 38.93
N MET A 740 -28.54 21.54 40.00
CA MET A 740 -29.33 21.25 41.20
C MET A 740 -30.85 21.20 40.96
N LYS A 741 -31.34 21.78 39.85
CA LYS A 741 -32.75 21.66 39.43
C LYS A 741 -33.05 20.37 38.67
N GLU A 742 -32.02 19.72 38.10
CA GLU A 742 -32.15 18.45 37.36
C GLU A 742 -32.16 17.24 38.28
N HIS A 743 -31.57 17.38 39.46
CA HIS A 743 -31.77 16.42 40.53
C HIS A 743 -33.28 16.32 40.82
N PRO A 744 -33.87 15.11 40.76
CA PRO A 744 -35.24 14.91 41.20
C PRO A 744 -35.26 15.21 42.70
N ALA A 745 -35.61 16.45 43.05
CA ALA A 745 -35.85 16.84 44.43
C ALA A 745 -36.74 15.76 45.02
N ALA A 746 -36.25 15.08 46.07
CA ALA A 746 -36.96 14.02 46.76
C ALA A 746 -38.45 14.35 46.78
N ASN A 747 -39.21 13.57 46.02
CA ASN A 747 -40.61 13.73 45.70
C ASN A 747 -41.43 14.14 46.95
N SER A 748 -41.64 15.42 47.19
CA SER A 748 -42.86 15.86 47.87
C SER A 748 -43.96 15.84 46.80
N ARG A 749 -44.41 14.62 46.49
CA ARG A 749 -45.67 14.43 45.78
C ARG A 749 -46.73 15.19 46.58
N LEU A 750 -47.26 16.26 46.00
CA LEU A 750 -48.26 17.07 46.67
C LEU A 750 -49.58 16.28 46.62
N VAL A 751 -49.97 15.75 47.77
CA VAL A 751 -51.22 14.97 47.93
C VAL A 751 -52.40 15.94 48.00
N CYS A 752 -53.54 15.53 47.45
CA CYS A 752 -54.74 16.36 47.45
C CYS A 752 -55.24 16.75 48.86
N GLY A 753 -55.06 15.88 49.85
CA GLY A 753 -55.41 16.15 51.25
C GLY A 753 -56.91 16.22 51.56
N PHE A 754 -57.77 16.08 50.55
CA PHE A 754 -59.22 15.97 50.74
C PHE A 754 -59.59 14.52 51.11
N ASN A 755 -60.48 14.34 52.09
CA ASN A 755 -60.86 13.02 52.60
C ASN A 755 -61.38 12.12 51.45
N GLY A 756 -60.67 11.03 51.19
CA GLY A 756 -60.98 10.08 50.11
C GLY A 756 -60.26 10.32 48.77
N CYS A 757 -59.39 11.34 48.66
CA CYS A 757 -58.62 11.59 47.43
C CYS A 757 -57.11 11.31 47.60
N GLU A 758 -56.64 10.19 47.02
CA GLU A 758 -55.22 9.76 47.06
C GLU A 758 -54.37 10.27 45.88
N LYS A 759 -54.93 11.14 45.03
CA LYS A 759 -54.20 11.63 43.84
C LYS A 759 -53.01 12.50 44.26
N THR A 760 -51.83 12.18 43.74
CA THR A 760 -50.57 12.90 43.95
C THR A 760 -50.12 13.65 42.71
N TYR A 761 -49.64 14.89 42.86
CA TYR A 761 -49.18 15.72 41.76
C TYR A 761 -47.75 16.20 41.96
N THR A 762 -47.01 16.35 40.86
CA THR A 762 -45.61 16.84 40.84
C THR A 762 -45.50 18.36 40.81
N SER A 763 -46.63 19.08 40.68
CA SER A 763 -46.66 20.55 40.63
C SER A 763 -47.91 21.10 41.30
N THR A 764 -47.73 22.22 42.02
CA THR A 764 -48.80 22.99 42.66
C THR A 764 -49.88 23.43 41.67
N LYS A 765 -49.52 23.72 40.41
CA LYS A 765 -50.46 24.11 39.35
C LYS A 765 -51.43 22.98 38.99
N TRP A 766 -50.93 21.75 38.87
CA TRP A 766 -51.76 20.58 38.57
C TRP A 766 -52.63 20.17 39.75
N LEU A 767 -52.07 20.28 40.97
CA LEU A 767 -52.84 20.08 42.20
C LEU A 767 -54.00 21.09 42.32
N ALA A 768 -53.74 22.38 42.06
CA ALA A 768 -54.76 23.42 42.12
C ALA A 768 -55.87 23.20 41.09
N ASN A 769 -55.51 22.82 39.85
CA ASN A 769 -56.48 22.51 38.80
C ASN A 769 -57.32 21.27 39.14
N HIS A 770 -56.70 20.22 39.71
CA HIS A 770 -57.43 19.06 40.22
C HIS A 770 -58.40 19.44 41.33
N ARG A 771 -57.95 20.20 42.34
CA ARG A 771 -58.81 20.66 43.43
C ARG A 771 -59.98 21.51 42.93
N GLN A 772 -59.73 22.37 41.94
CA GLN A 772 -60.76 23.18 41.31
C GLN A 772 -61.77 22.35 40.50
N LYS A 773 -61.31 21.35 39.74
CA LYS A 773 -62.19 20.50 38.91
C LYS A 773 -63.06 19.56 39.72
N GLU A 774 -62.51 18.95 40.77
CA GLU A 774 -63.22 17.96 41.59
C GLU A 774 -63.97 18.60 42.76
N GLY A 775 -63.94 19.95 42.87
CA GLY A 775 -64.60 20.67 43.97
C GLY A 775 -63.96 20.48 45.35
N HIS A 776 -62.69 20.03 45.40
CA HIS A 776 -61.92 19.89 46.64
C HIS A 776 -61.38 21.26 47.09
N LEU A 777 -62.26 22.15 47.53
CA LEU A 777 -61.88 23.39 48.19
C LEU A 777 -61.32 23.07 49.59
N PRO A 778 -60.28 23.80 50.03
CA PRO A 778 -59.63 23.56 51.32
C PRO A 778 -60.56 23.81 52.52
#